data_AF-A0A8H5V7I2-F1
#
_entry.id   AF-A0A8H5V7I2-F1
#
_cell.length_a   1.000
_cell.length_b   1.000
_cell.length_c   1.000
_cell.angle_alpha   90.00
_cell.angle_beta   90.00
_cell.angle_gamma   90.00
#
_symmetry.space_group_name_H-M   'P 1'
#
loop_
_entity.id
_entity.type
_entity.pdbx_description
1 polymer ?
#
loop_
_entity_poly.entity_id
_entity_poly.type
_entity_poly.pdbx_seq_one_letter_code
_entity_poly.pdbx_strand_id
1 'polypeptide(L)'
;MAVLDEQGPFIESIDAEGFTKLKTFVNSVQNPNGLLWVTRQSSVECQDPRFAQTIGFTRTLRNETSTDIAVCEVDSITSPENLATLVKVLAQFQARSQDGVLGPDLEYVISKGEVLVNRIFPAALDKELEDKVSESEAYVTMTQPGRMESLFWASQPPTDPKDNEIEVEVYASGLNFRYVLVAMGIIPPPKSLKFGYEAAGVVRRVGSNVTKLRPGDRTIFVGEDTFSTVVRVPELLAQKLPDDISFVEASAIPIVFLTAVYGLIDLGRLTRGQSVLIHSGCGGVGLAAIQVARMLGAEIYTTVGSEAKVEYLTKTFDIPRSHIFNSRDASFATDLLRETGGKGVDVALNSLSGELLHTTWKCVAKWGTMVEISKRDLLQNAQLDMGPFLQNRNYCCLDVDQLRAERPEVINRLLSFIMNCFSNRILKPIRVDQVFPGSAVLDAFRHMRQGKHMGKIVLEIRDAAGRPLTGPVQATKITNLQLDGSASYLLVGGLGGLGRALSVWMVERGARNLVYLSRSAGGSTQHDKFKQEIESMGCSVQFIRGDVTNADDVTRAIGEASSPLKGIIQMSMVLRDRMFEDMTFQEWETTTRPKVQGTWNLHNASLAAKCPLDFFLLFSSLSGILGQVGQANYASANTFLDAFARYRAGMGLPCTSLDLGAMEGIGYLDENQDLLRKMKGTGWRPVGESELVEALNVALMPASSPQEYGDAFLLGVAPTVPLGSAESSTRLSKDVRMAAYHNIGRGQSGALPANDGLRAFLSSVKKDPSILNSHEAVNTLALEIGKKLASLLLTGDVDLDIGMNTADMGLDSLVAIELRGWWKLTFGFEISTLEMLSMGTLEALGKRTADGLKGLYNN
;
A
#
# COMPACT_ATOMS: atom_id res chain seq x y z
N MET A 1 -43.28 18.53 24.50
CA MET A 1 -42.93 19.94 24.84
C MET A 1 -41.95 20.47 23.80
N ALA A 2 -41.77 21.78 23.66
CA ALA A 2 -40.79 22.36 22.72
C ALA A 2 -39.83 23.34 23.39
N VAL A 3 -38.55 23.30 23.01
CA VAL A 3 -37.51 24.27 23.42
C VAL A 3 -37.12 25.07 22.19
N LEU A 4 -36.99 26.39 22.34
CA LEU A 4 -36.55 27.29 21.27
C LEU A 4 -35.18 27.88 21.62
N ASP A 5 -34.17 27.46 20.86
CA ASP A 5 -32.76 27.81 20.98
C ASP A 5 -32.36 28.74 19.82
N GLU A 6 -32.95 29.94 19.79
CA GLU A 6 -32.81 30.90 18.69
C GLU A 6 -31.87 32.07 19.01
N GLN A 7 -31.88 32.56 20.26
CA GLN A 7 -31.21 33.81 20.64
C GLN A 7 -29.68 33.68 20.70
N GLY A 8 -29.16 32.47 20.89
CA GLY A 8 -27.74 32.16 20.95
C GLY A 8 -27.57 30.67 21.27
N PRO A 9 -26.38 30.08 21.09
CA PRO A 9 -26.16 28.65 21.30
C PRO A 9 -26.33 28.30 22.78
N PHE A 10 -27.50 27.78 23.15
CA PHE A 10 -27.88 27.55 24.54
C PHE A 10 -26.91 26.63 25.28
N ILE A 11 -26.54 25.50 24.67
CA ILE A 11 -25.63 24.52 25.27
C ILE A 11 -24.22 25.08 25.49
N GLU A 12 -23.72 25.92 24.57
CA GLU A 12 -22.42 26.57 24.72
C GLU A 12 -22.42 27.62 25.83
N SER A 13 -23.52 28.36 25.94
CA SER A 13 -23.63 29.52 26.83
C SER A 13 -24.13 29.17 28.23
N ILE A 14 -24.32 27.87 28.52
CA ILE A 14 -24.92 27.41 29.76
C ILE A 14 -23.94 27.55 30.93
N ASP A 15 -24.41 28.08 32.06
CA ASP A 15 -23.66 28.12 33.32
C ASP A 15 -24.07 26.96 34.25
N ALA A 16 -23.45 26.87 35.43
CA ALA A 16 -23.72 25.80 36.38
C ALA A 16 -25.19 25.77 36.87
N GLU A 17 -25.83 26.93 37.00
CA GLU A 17 -27.24 27.03 37.41
C GLU A 17 -28.16 26.56 36.28
N GLY A 18 -27.93 27.06 35.07
CA GLY A 18 -28.60 26.67 33.84
C GLY A 18 -28.46 25.17 33.56
N PHE A 19 -27.28 24.61 33.80
CA PHE A 19 -27.02 23.17 33.66
C PHE A 19 -27.88 22.35 34.61
N THR A 20 -28.00 22.81 35.87
CA THR A 20 -28.88 22.16 36.85
C THR A 20 -30.34 22.25 36.44
N LYS A 21 -30.80 23.42 35.96
CA LYS A 21 -32.16 23.60 35.43
C LYS A 21 -32.44 22.71 34.21
N LEU A 22 -31.47 22.58 33.31
CA LEU A 22 -31.56 21.71 32.13
C LEU A 22 -31.71 20.25 32.56
N LYS A 23 -30.93 19.78 33.55
CA LYS A 23 -31.08 18.44 34.11
C LYS A 23 -32.48 18.21 34.67
N THR A 24 -32.97 19.14 35.50
CA THR A 24 -34.33 19.06 36.06
C THR A 24 -35.39 19.04 34.94
N PHE A 25 -35.23 19.89 33.92
CA PHE A 25 -36.15 19.96 32.79
C PHE A 25 -36.17 18.66 31.99
N VAL A 26 -35.01 18.15 31.55
CA VAL A 26 -34.91 16.90 30.78
C VAL A 26 -35.48 15.73 31.57
N ASN A 27 -35.19 15.63 32.87
CA ASN A 27 -35.74 14.57 33.74
C ASN A 27 -37.26 14.66 33.94
N SER A 28 -37.85 15.85 33.76
CA SER A 28 -39.30 16.03 33.82
C SER A 28 -40.02 15.57 32.55
N VAL A 29 -39.29 15.42 31.43
CA VAL A 29 -39.87 14.92 30.17
C VAL A 29 -39.98 13.40 30.24
N GLN A 30 -41.20 12.88 30.21
CA GLN A 30 -41.46 11.44 30.16
C GLN A 30 -42.29 11.07 28.93
N ASN A 31 -42.10 9.85 28.44
CA ASN A 31 -42.96 9.29 27.40
C ASN A 31 -44.41 9.19 27.90
N PRO A 32 -45.43 9.46 27.04
CA PRO A 32 -45.33 9.66 25.59
C PRO A 32 -45.05 11.11 25.14
N ASN A 33 -44.84 12.06 26.06
CA ASN A 33 -44.97 13.49 25.79
C ASN A 33 -43.83 14.12 24.96
N GLY A 34 -42.65 13.48 24.89
CA GLY A 34 -41.51 13.83 24.02
C GLY A 34 -40.98 15.28 24.11
N LEU A 35 -39.81 15.53 23.52
CA LEU A 35 -39.21 16.88 23.41
C LEU A 35 -38.86 17.20 21.96
N LEU A 36 -39.35 18.33 21.44
CA LEU A 36 -38.89 18.91 20.17
C LEU A 36 -37.99 20.12 20.47
N TRP A 37 -36.71 20.00 20.16
CA TRP A 37 -35.73 21.07 20.32
C TRP A 37 -35.53 21.79 18.99
N VAL A 38 -35.95 23.05 18.90
CA VAL A 38 -35.76 23.89 17.72
C VAL A 38 -34.51 24.73 17.90
N THR A 39 -33.56 24.66 16.99
CA THR A 39 -32.25 25.34 17.06
C THR A 39 -31.84 25.88 15.69
N ARG A 40 -30.75 26.65 15.61
CA ARG A 40 -30.23 27.15 14.32
C ARG A 40 -29.52 26.07 13.52
N GLN A 41 -29.47 26.26 12.20
CA GLN A 41 -28.72 25.38 11.31
C GLN A 41 -27.22 25.35 11.57
N SER A 42 -26.72 24.13 11.64
CA SER A 42 -25.30 23.77 11.80
C SER A 42 -24.91 22.53 10.98
N SER A 43 -25.86 21.67 10.64
CA SER A 43 -25.64 20.49 9.78
C SER A 43 -25.58 20.83 8.28
N VAL A 44 -26.23 21.92 7.86
CA VAL A 44 -26.32 22.39 6.46
C VAL A 44 -26.00 23.89 6.45
N GLU A 45 -25.18 24.35 5.50
CA GLU A 45 -24.79 25.76 5.34
C GLU A 45 -24.38 26.46 6.66
N CYS A 46 -23.60 25.74 7.49
CA CYS A 46 -23.27 26.11 8.86
C CYS A 46 -22.72 27.53 8.99
N GLN A 47 -23.46 28.42 9.67
CA GLN A 47 -23.04 29.79 9.97
C GLN A 47 -22.41 29.91 11.37
N ASP A 48 -22.85 29.10 12.32
CA ASP A 48 -22.34 29.08 13.68
C ASP A 48 -22.28 27.64 14.21
N PRO A 49 -21.10 27.03 14.27
CA PRO A 49 -20.96 25.63 14.65
C PRO A 49 -21.30 25.35 16.12
N ARG A 50 -21.43 26.38 16.97
CA ARG A 50 -21.72 26.22 18.41
C ARG A 50 -23.10 25.62 18.67
N PHE A 51 -24.06 25.81 17.76
CA PHE A 51 -25.40 25.22 17.86
C PHE A 51 -25.40 23.69 17.68
N ALA A 52 -24.39 23.13 17.01
CA ALA A 52 -24.31 21.70 16.76
C ALA A 52 -24.15 20.85 18.03
N GLN A 53 -23.69 21.44 19.14
CA GLN A 53 -23.56 20.75 20.42
C GLN A 53 -24.87 20.14 20.90
N THR A 54 -26.00 20.80 20.62
CA THR A 54 -27.34 20.30 20.91
C THR A 54 -27.62 18.95 20.21
N ILE A 55 -27.07 18.74 19.03
CA ILE A 55 -27.28 17.51 18.25
C ILE A 55 -26.61 16.32 18.95
N GLY A 56 -25.32 16.44 19.27
CA GLY A 56 -24.58 15.40 19.99
C GLY A 56 -25.17 15.13 21.38
N PHE A 57 -25.51 16.20 22.10
CA PHE A 57 -26.18 16.13 23.40
C PHE A 57 -27.46 15.29 23.35
N THR A 58 -28.38 15.64 22.46
CA THR A 58 -29.69 14.97 22.37
C THR A 58 -29.59 13.53 21.86
N ARG A 59 -28.66 13.23 20.94
CA ARG A 59 -28.37 11.85 20.51
C ARG A 59 -28.03 10.95 21.68
N THR A 60 -27.15 11.39 22.58
CA THR A 60 -26.81 10.64 23.80
C THR A 60 -28.00 10.52 24.74
N LEU A 61 -28.74 11.60 24.99
CA LEU A 61 -29.91 11.56 25.88
C LEU A 61 -31.00 10.59 25.44
N ARG A 62 -31.26 10.46 24.13
CA ARG A 62 -32.18 9.45 23.60
C ARG A 62 -31.78 8.05 24.05
N ASN A 63 -30.48 7.75 24.05
CA ASN A 63 -29.95 6.46 24.46
C ASN A 63 -29.90 6.28 25.99
N GLU A 64 -29.74 7.35 26.77
CA GLU A 64 -29.74 7.30 28.24
C GLU A 64 -31.14 7.16 28.83
N THR A 65 -32.10 7.93 28.33
CA THR A 65 -33.43 8.09 28.95
C THR A 65 -34.55 7.31 28.26
N SER A 66 -34.31 6.78 27.05
CA SER A 66 -35.35 6.21 26.17
C SER A 66 -36.50 7.17 25.85
N THR A 67 -36.31 8.48 26.05
CA THR A 67 -37.28 9.53 25.71
C THR A 67 -37.08 9.97 24.26
N ASP A 68 -38.17 10.15 23.52
CA ASP A 68 -38.10 10.70 22.18
C ASP A 68 -37.77 12.20 22.24
N ILE A 69 -36.53 12.53 21.85
CA ILE A 69 -36.04 13.90 21.76
C ILE A 69 -35.69 14.18 20.30
N ALA A 70 -36.55 14.93 19.61
CA ALA A 70 -36.31 15.39 18.25
C ALA A 70 -35.57 16.72 18.25
N VAL A 71 -34.66 16.91 17.30
CA VAL A 71 -34.02 18.20 17.00
C VAL A 71 -34.50 18.67 15.63
N CYS A 72 -34.91 19.93 15.54
CA CYS A 72 -35.23 20.61 14.29
C CYS A 72 -34.35 21.84 14.14
N GLU A 73 -33.41 21.77 13.22
CA GLU A 73 -32.58 22.91 12.82
C GLU A 73 -33.38 23.80 11.84
N VAL A 74 -33.29 25.11 11.97
CA VAL A 74 -33.96 26.07 11.08
C VAL A 74 -33.05 27.26 10.77
N ASP A 75 -33.01 27.70 9.51
CA ASP A 75 -32.24 28.87 9.06
C ASP A 75 -32.82 30.18 9.64
N SER A 76 -34.15 30.32 9.60
CA SER A 76 -34.89 31.44 10.20
C SER A 76 -36.28 31.02 10.64
N ILE A 77 -36.55 31.07 11.95
CA ILE A 77 -37.87 30.74 12.50
C ILE A 77 -38.90 31.87 12.29
N THR A 78 -38.43 33.09 12.00
CA THR A 78 -39.30 34.24 11.74
C THR A 78 -39.83 34.28 10.30
N SER A 79 -39.28 33.45 9.41
CA SER A 79 -39.82 33.25 8.06
C SER A 79 -41.19 32.54 8.12
N PRO A 80 -42.26 33.12 7.53
CA PRO A 80 -43.58 32.49 7.51
C PRO A 80 -43.58 31.09 6.87
N GLU A 81 -42.75 30.88 5.85
CA GLU A 81 -42.61 29.60 5.16
C GLU A 81 -41.98 28.54 6.08
N ASN A 82 -40.86 28.87 6.72
CA ASN A 82 -40.20 27.96 7.64
C ASN A 82 -41.04 27.67 8.87
N LEU A 83 -41.81 28.66 9.36
CA LEU A 83 -42.74 28.45 10.46
C LEU A 83 -43.85 27.47 10.07
N ALA A 84 -44.42 27.60 8.87
CA ALA A 84 -45.40 26.65 8.36
C ALA A 84 -44.81 25.25 8.21
N THR A 85 -43.56 25.13 7.77
CA THR A 85 -42.84 23.85 7.68
C THR A 85 -42.52 23.26 9.06
N LEU A 86 -42.13 24.09 10.03
CA LEU A 86 -41.88 23.67 11.41
C LEU A 86 -43.14 23.11 12.08
N VAL A 87 -44.32 23.70 11.79
CA VAL A 87 -45.61 23.16 12.24
C VAL A 87 -45.85 21.75 11.67
N LYS A 88 -45.45 21.48 10.42
CA LYS A 88 -45.53 20.12 9.84
C LYS A 88 -44.58 19.14 10.55
N VAL A 89 -43.35 19.57 10.83
CA VAL A 89 -42.39 18.76 11.60
C VAL A 89 -42.92 18.46 13.00
N LEU A 90 -43.52 19.45 13.68
CA LEU A 90 -44.15 19.26 14.98
C LEU A 90 -45.33 18.26 14.91
N ALA A 91 -46.19 18.35 13.90
CA ALA A 91 -47.28 17.40 13.70
C ALA A 91 -46.76 15.98 13.45
N GLN A 92 -45.71 15.83 12.63
CA GLN A 92 -45.06 14.54 12.39
C GLN A 92 -44.46 13.96 13.67
N PHE A 93 -43.79 14.79 14.47
CA PHE A 93 -43.24 14.38 15.76
C PHE A 93 -44.35 13.98 16.75
N GLN A 94 -45.48 14.68 16.78
CA GLN A 94 -46.62 14.30 17.63
C GLN A 94 -47.26 12.98 17.20
N ALA A 95 -47.26 12.67 15.90
CA ALA A 95 -47.81 11.45 15.32
C ALA A 95 -46.81 10.28 15.24
N ARG A 96 -45.59 10.45 15.76
CA ARG A 96 -44.50 9.47 15.62
C ARG A 96 -44.90 8.08 16.16
N SER A 97 -44.60 7.05 15.39
CA SER A 97 -44.77 5.65 15.75
C SER A 97 -43.57 4.83 15.26
N GLN A 98 -43.40 3.62 15.77
CA GLN A 98 -42.40 2.68 15.24
C GLN A 98 -42.99 1.88 14.09
N ASP A 99 -42.32 1.85 12.94
CA ASP A 99 -42.74 1.11 11.74
C ASP A 99 -42.20 -0.33 11.75
N GLY A 100 -42.36 -1.03 12.87
CA GLY A 100 -41.98 -2.43 13.06
C GLY A 100 -40.47 -2.71 13.19
N VAL A 101 -39.63 -2.17 12.30
CA VAL A 101 -38.17 -2.41 12.26
C VAL A 101 -37.36 -1.15 12.58
N LEU A 102 -37.72 0.00 12.02
CA LEU A 102 -37.04 1.29 12.24
C LEU A 102 -37.89 2.22 13.11
N GLY A 103 -37.22 3.06 13.90
CA GLY A 103 -37.82 4.15 14.66
C GLY A 103 -38.14 5.36 13.77
N PRO A 104 -38.82 6.37 14.32
CA PRO A 104 -39.15 7.59 13.60
C PRO A 104 -37.91 8.46 13.34
N ASP A 105 -38.02 9.38 12.38
CA ASP A 105 -37.08 10.50 12.28
C ASP A 105 -37.15 11.38 13.52
N LEU A 106 -35.99 11.75 14.06
CA LEU A 106 -35.83 12.62 15.24
C LEU A 106 -34.82 13.74 14.97
N GLU A 107 -34.35 13.89 13.74
CA GLU A 107 -33.41 14.92 13.32
C GLU A 107 -33.89 15.50 11.99
N TYR A 108 -34.24 16.79 12.03
CA TYR A 108 -34.79 17.54 10.91
C TYR A 108 -33.96 18.80 10.68
N VAL A 109 -33.83 19.19 9.42
CA VAL A 109 -33.27 20.50 9.04
C VAL A 109 -34.26 21.17 8.08
N ILE A 110 -34.76 22.34 8.44
CA ILE A 110 -35.60 23.17 7.57
C ILE A 110 -34.69 24.20 6.91
N SER A 111 -34.34 24.00 5.65
CA SER A 111 -33.46 24.89 4.88
C SER A 111 -34.17 25.34 3.61
N LYS A 112 -34.27 26.66 3.40
CA LYS A 112 -34.90 27.23 2.20
C LYS A 112 -36.30 26.66 1.92
N GLY A 113 -37.09 26.48 2.98
CA GLY A 113 -38.47 25.94 2.91
C GLY A 113 -38.58 24.41 2.82
N GLU A 114 -37.47 23.68 2.62
CA GLU A 114 -37.44 22.22 2.49
C GLU A 114 -37.07 21.53 3.80
N VAL A 115 -37.65 20.35 4.05
CA VAL A 115 -37.28 19.48 5.18
C VAL A 115 -36.27 18.44 4.72
N LEU A 116 -35.06 18.50 5.29
CA LEU A 116 -34.01 17.51 5.11
C LEU A 116 -33.91 16.63 6.36
N VAL A 117 -33.47 15.39 6.17
CA VAL A 117 -33.25 14.40 7.24
C VAL A 117 -31.88 13.74 7.07
N ASN A 118 -31.24 13.41 8.19
CA ASN A 118 -29.91 12.80 8.17
C ASN A 118 -29.98 11.31 7.82
N ARG A 119 -29.06 10.83 6.97
CA ARG A 119 -28.87 9.41 6.65
C ARG A 119 -27.38 9.10 6.61
N ILE A 120 -27.00 7.89 7.01
CA ILE A 120 -25.63 7.40 7.03
C ILE A 120 -25.50 6.32 5.95
N PHE A 121 -24.60 6.54 5.01
CA PHE A 121 -24.35 5.63 3.90
C PHE A 121 -22.99 4.93 4.08
N PRO A 122 -22.91 3.62 3.79
CA PRO A 122 -21.65 2.91 3.79
C PRO A 122 -20.78 3.39 2.61
N ALA A 123 -19.50 3.65 2.86
CA ALA A 123 -18.48 3.85 1.83
C ALA A 123 -17.32 2.87 2.07
N ALA A 124 -16.65 2.47 0.99
CA ALA A 124 -15.47 1.63 1.07
C ALA A 124 -14.22 2.50 0.94
N LEU A 125 -13.41 2.58 2.00
CA LEU A 125 -12.20 3.40 2.03
C LEU A 125 -11.24 3.08 0.87
N ASP A 126 -11.15 1.80 0.49
CA ASP A 126 -10.35 1.36 -0.66
C ASP A 126 -10.79 2.02 -1.97
N LYS A 127 -12.10 2.19 -2.18
CA LYS A 127 -12.65 2.82 -3.39
C LYS A 127 -12.47 4.34 -3.39
N GLU A 128 -12.46 4.97 -2.21
CA GLU A 128 -12.16 6.40 -2.09
C GLU A 128 -10.68 6.70 -2.33
N LEU A 129 -9.83 5.72 -2.07
CA LEU A 129 -8.42 5.77 -2.45
C LEU A 129 -8.22 5.39 -3.91
N GLU A 130 -9.19 4.87 -4.67
CA GLU A 130 -8.99 4.57 -6.10
C GLU A 130 -8.86 5.88 -6.90
N ASP A 131 -7.74 6.03 -7.60
CA ASP A 131 -7.46 7.19 -8.44
C ASP A 131 -8.50 7.30 -9.59
N LYS A 132 -9.38 8.31 -9.55
CA LYS A 132 -10.50 8.52 -10.51
C LYS A 132 -10.04 9.08 -11.88
N VAL A 133 -8.80 8.82 -12.30
CA VAL A 133 -8.19 9.54 -13.44
C VAL A 133 -8.75 9.06 -14.79
N SER A 134 -9.29 10.02 -15.55
CA SER A 134 -9.84 9.87 -16.91
C SER A 134 -8.79 9.55 -18.00
N GLU A 135 -7.51 9.86 -17.76
CA GLU A 135 -6.37 9.57 -18.64
C GLU A 135 -5.22 8.95 -17.82
N SER A 136 -5.21 7.64 -17.68
CA SER A 136 -4.19 6.95 -16.88
C SER A 136 -3.04 6.43 -17.74
N GLU A 137 -1.81 6.74 -17.34
CA GLU A 137 -0.69 5.90 -17.73
C GLU A 137 -0.70 4.63 -16.88
N ALA A 138 -0.30 3.51 -17.47
CA ALA A 138 -0.28 2.23 -16.78
C ALA A 138 1.15 1.68 -16.62
N TYR A 139 1.37 0.95 -15.52
CA TYR A 139 2.60 0.22 -15.21
C TYR A 139 2.31 -1.13 -14.57
N VAL A 140 3.24 -2.08 -14.65
CA VAL A 140 3.12 -3.39 -14.00
C VAL A 140 3.65 -3.32 -12.56
N THR A 141 2.86 -3.83 -11.62
CA THR A 141 3.21 -3.98 -10.20
C THR A 141 2.61 -5.27 -9.63
N MET A 142 2.81 -5.53 -8.33
CA MET A 142 2.14 -6.62 -7.62
C MET A 142 1.72 -6.23 -6.22
N THR A 143 0.66 -6.86 -5.70
CA THR A 143 0.20 -6.61 -4.32
C THR A 143 1.01 -7.38 -3.28
N GLN A 144 1.59 -8.54 -3.64
CA GLN A 144 2.31 -9.38 -2.70
C GLN A 144 3.51 -10.11 -3.35
N PRO A 145 4.75 -9.71 -3.03
CA PRO A 145 5.94 -10.48 -3.41
C PRO A 145 5.85 -11.93 -2.95
N GLY A 146 6.29 -12.87 -3.79
CA GLY A 146 6.16 -14.31 -3.56
C GLY A 146 4.85 -14.92 -4.07
N ARG A 147 3.89 -14.11 -4.54
CA ARG A 147 2.69 -14.57 -5.24
C ARG A 147 2.64 -13.97 -6.64
N MET A 148 3.18 -14.70 -7.63
CA MET A 148 3.28 -14.20 -9.00
C MET A 148 1.91 -13.88 -9.61
N GLU A 149 0.85 -14.56 -9.18
CA GLU A 149 -0.55 -14.30 -9.55
C GLU A 149 -1.04 -12.90 -9.15
N SER A 150 -0.33 -12.23 -8.25
CA SER A 150 -0.65 -10.86 -7.83
C SER A 150 -0.08 -9.79 -8.76
N LEU A 151 0.53 -10.14 -9.91
CA LEU A 151 0.96 -9.21 -10.95
C LEU A 151 -0.24 -8.59 -11.67
N PHE A 152 -0.27 -7.26 -11.80
CA PHE A 152 -1.34 -6.55 -12.51
C PHE A 152 -0.84 -5.22 -13.09
N TRP A 153 -1.63 -4.65 -14.00
CA TRP A 153 -1.46 -3.29 -14.51
C TRP A 153 -2.14 -2.29 -13.57
N ALA A 154 -1.37 -1.32 -13.10
CA ALA A 154 -1.78 -0.26 -12.19
C ALA A 154 -1.80 1.09 -12.93
N SER A 155 -2.78 1.94 -12.65
CA SER A 155 -2.81 3.32 -13.14
C SER A 155 -1.85 4.23 -12.36
N GLN A 156 -1.34 5.26 -13.02
CA GLN A 156 -0.70 6.43 -12.41
C GLN A 156 -1.07 7.70 -13.18
N PRO A 157 -1.10 8.88 -12.51
CA PRO A 157 -1.30 10.14 -13.18
C PRO A 157 -0.11 10.47 -14.09
N PRO A 158 -0.34 11.10 -15.27
CA PRO A 158 0.74 11.60 -16.11
C PRO A 158 1.59 12.64 -15.37
N THR A 159 2.90 12.65 -15.63
CA THR A 159 3.83 13.64 -15.08
C THR A 159 4.66 14.28 -16.19
N ASP A 160 5.09 15.52 -15.99
CA ASP A 160 5.94 16.20 -16.96
C ASP A 160 7.41 15.73 -16.84
N PRO A 161 8.13 15.56 -17.97
CA PRO A 161 9.56 15.25 -17.92
C PRO A 161 10.34 16.41 -17.31
N LYS A 162 11.35 16.09 -16.48
CA LYS A 162 12.30 17.10 -15.97
C LYS A 162 13.18 17.65 -17.09
N ASP A 163 13.90 18.73 -16.81
CA ASP A 163 14.75 19.44 -17.78
C ASP A 163 15.70 18.55 -18.59
N ASN A 164 16.27 17.50 -17.98
CA ASN A 164 17.23 16.58 -18.62
C ASN A 164 16.60 15.24 -19.06
N GLU A 165 15.27 15.10 -18.97
CA GLU A 165 14.56 13.85 -19.24
C GLU A 165 13.82 13.89 -20.57
N ILE A 166 13.71 12.72 -21.19
CA ILE A 166 12.78 12.47 -22.30
C ILE A 166 11.60 11.68 -21.76
N GLU A 167 10.41 11.94 -22.30
CA GLU A 167 9.23 11.11 -22.12
C GLU A 167 9.08 10.20 -23.34
N VAL A 168 8.95 8.90 -23.12
CA VAL A 168 8.90 7.87 -24.17
C VAL A 168 7.61 7.07 -24.07
N GLU A 169 6.87 7.00 -25.16
CA GLU A 169 5.82 6.00 -25.35
C GLU A 169 6.46 4.65 -25.59
N VAL A 170 6.28 3.72 -24.66
CA VAL A 170 6.92 2.40 -24.71
C VAL A 170 6.16 1.51 -25.68
N TYR A 171 6.88 0.93 -26.65
CA TYR A 171 6.34 -0.06 -27.58
C TYR A 171 6.68 -1.48 -27.13
N ALA A 172 7.91 -1.71 -26.67
CA ALA A 172 8.35 -3.02 -26.21
C ALA A 172 9.37 -2.92 -25.07
N SER A 173 9.35 -3.90 -24.17
CA SER A 173 10.28 -3.99 -23.05
C SER A 173 10.82 -5.42 -22.87
N GLY A 174 12.11 -5.53 -22.54
CA GLY A 174 12.79 -6.81 -22.35
C GLY A 174 12.56 -7.40 -20.97
N LEU A 175 12.10 -8.66 -20.90
CA LEU A 175 12.00 -9.40 -19.65
C LEU A 175 13.37 -9.97 -19.25
N ASN A 176 13.78 -9.74 -17.99
CA ASN A 176 15.02 -10.23 -17.40
C ASN A 176 14.74 -11.15 -16.21
N PHE A 177 15.60 -12.15 -16.00
CA PHE A 177 15.42 -13.16 -14.94
C PHE A 177 15.35 -12.57 -13.53
N ARG A 178 15.99 -11.41 -13.32
CA ARG A 178 15.89 -10.65 -12.07
C ARG A 178 14.45 -10.35 -11.67
N TYR A 179 13.56 -10.02 -12.61
CA TYR A 179 12.17 -9.69 -12.29
C TYR A 179 11.40 -10.90 -11.76
N VAL A 180 11.68 -12.08 -12.31
CA VAL A 180 11.11 -13.35 -11.83
C VAL A 180 11.57 -13.62 -10.40
N LEU A 181 12.85 -13.39 -10.08
CA LEU A 181 13.36 -13.54 -8.71
C LEU A 181 12.73 -12.56 -7.72
N VAL A 182 12.49 -11.31 -8.12
CA VAL A 182 11.76 -10.32 -7.31
C VAL A 182 10.31 -10.76 -7.11
N ALA A 183 9.64 -11.18 -8.18
CA ALA A 183 8.25 -11.63 -8.13
C ALA A 183 8.04 -12.86 -7.25
N MET A 184 9.02 -13.76 -7.20
CA MET A 184 9.04 -14.93 -6.32
C MET A 184 9.49 -14.61 -4.88
N GLY A 185 9.88 -13.36 -4.58
CA GLY A 185 10.37 -12.98 -3.25
C GLY A 185 11.73 -13.59 -2.89
N ILE A 186 12.50 -14.08 -3.87
CA ILE A 186 13.83 -14.67 -3.66
C ILE A 186 14.87 -13.57 -3.41
N ILE A 187 14.71 -12.43 -4.09
CA ILE A 187 15.53 -11.24 -3.87
C ILE A 187 14.60 -10.06 -3.56
N PRO A 188 15.03 -9.10 -2.72
CA PRO A 188 14.21 -7.95 -2.41
C PRO A 188 13.96 -7.10 -3.67
N PRO A 189 12.78 -6.47 -3.79
CA PRO A 189 12.56 -5.46 -4.82
C PRO A 189 13.51 -4.26 -4.61
N PRO A 190 13.75 -3.45 -5.64
CA PRO A 190 14.36 -2.12 -5.50
C PRO A 190 13.51 -1.17 -4.63
N LYS A 191 13.83 0.13 -4.66
CA LYS A 191 13.07 1.19 -3.95
C LYS A 191 11.55 1.17 -4.21
N SER A 192 11.12 0.65 -5.36
CA SER A 192 9.72 0.47 -5.74
C SER A 192 9.45 -1.00 -6.14
N LEU A 193 8.19 -1.43 -6.01
CA LEU A 193 7.71 -2.75 -6.48
C LEU A 193 7.23 -2.70 -7.94
N LYS A 194 7.93 -1.94 -8.78
CA LYS A 194 7.68 -1.77 -10.21
C LYS A 194 8.72 -2.56 -11.01
N PHE A 195 8.40 -2.90 -12.26
CA PHE A 195 9.19 -3.85 -13.06
C PHE A 195 9.75 -3.26 -14.36
N GLY A 196 10.87 -3.82 -14.82
CA GLY A 196 11.49 -3.49 -16.11
C GLY A 196 12.66 -2.49 -16.00
N TYR A 197 13.72 -2.69 -16.80
CA TYR A 197 14.89 -1.81 -16.88
C TYR A 197 15.31 -1.43 -18.30
N GLU A 198 14.68 -1.99 -19.32
CA GLU A 198 15.02 -1.72 -20.71
C GLU A 198 13.77 -1.66 -21.56
N ALA A 199 13.74 -0.72 -22.50
CA ALA A 199 12.63 -0.60 -23.42
C ALA A 199 13.06 0.12 -24.69
N ALA A 200 12.18 0.02 -25.69
CA ALA A 200 12.25 0.79 -26.92
C ALA A 200 10.88 1.40 -27.22
N GLY A 201 10.88 2.56 -27.85
CA GLY A 201 9.66 3.33 -28.07
C GLY A 201 9.88 4.61 -28.85
N VAL A 202 8.92 5.52 -28.76
CA VAL A 202 8.92 6.81 -29.47
C VAL A 202 8.96 7.95 -28.45
N VAL A 203 9.84 8.92 -28.66
CA VAL A 203 9.92 10.12 -27.81
C VAL A 203 8.67 10.96 -28.02
N ARG A 204 7.93 11.24 -26.95
CA ARG A 204 6.69 12.05 -26.95
C ARG A 204 6.96 13.49 -26.58
N ARG A 205 7.73 13.72 -25.51
CA ARG A 205 8.10 15.05 -24.98
C ARG A 205 9.55 15.05 -24.51
N VAL A 206 10.14 16.23 -24.41
CA VAL A 206 11.52 16.41 -23.95
C VAL A 206 11.61 17.58 -22.98
N GLY A 207 12.49 17.46 -21.99
CA GLY A 207 12.86 18.56 -21.11
C GLY A 207 13.65 19.66 -21.81
N SER A 208 13.76 20.80 -21.15
CA SER A 208 14.36 22.03 -21.68
C SER A 208 15.85 21.91 -22.05
N ASN A 209 16.60 20.99 -21.42
CA ASN A 209 18.03 20.78 -21.60
C ASN A 209 18.37 19.54 -22.46
N VAL A 210 17.38 18.87 -23.02
CA VAL A 210 17.56 17.71 -23.91
C VAL A 210 18.06 18.19 -25.29
N THR A 211 19.11 17.56 -25.83
CA THR A 211 19.79 18.03 -27.07
C THR A 211 19.99 16.97 -28.15
N LYS A 212 20.09 15.69 -27.76
CA LYS A 212 20.36 14.53 -28.63
C LYS A 212 19.08 13.93 -29.22
N LEU A 213 17.96 13.97 -28.51
CA LEU A 213 16.68 13.37 -28.92
C LEU A 213 15.56 14.40 -29.03
N ARG A 214 14.61 14.15 -29.92
CA ARG A 214 13.47 15.05 -30.20
C ARG A 214 12.16 14.27 -30.25
N PRO A 215 11.00 14.91 -30.00
CA PRO A 215 9.70 14.28 -30.19
C PRO A 215 9.58 13.63 -31.59
N GLY A 216 9.05 12.41 -31.63
CA GLY A 216 8.94 11.57 -32.83
C GLY A 216 10.15 10.65 -33.08
N ASP A 217 11.29 10.87 -32.42
CA ASP A 217 12.44 9.97 -32.58
C ASP A 217 12.13 8.58 -32.02
N ARG A 218 12.53 7.55 -32.77
CA ARG A 218 12.59 6.17 -32.27
C ARG A 218 13.79 6.05 -31.34
N THR A 219 13.58 5.50 -30.15
CA THR A 219 14.60 5.47 -29.10
C THR A 219 14.67 4.12 -28.42
N ILE A 220 15.86 3.82 -27.91
CA ILE A 220 16.18 2.66 -27.08
C ILE A 220 16.88 3.17 -25.81
N PHE A 221 16.53 2.61 -24.65
CA PHE A 221 17.03 3.15 -23.40
C PHE A 221 17.10 2.10 -22.27
N VAL A 222 17.88 2.45 -21.26
CA VAL A 222 17.88 1.79 -19.95
C VAL A 222 17.22 2.72 -18.94
N GLY A 223 16.27 2.21 -18.17
CA GLY A 223 15.53 3.00 -17.19
C GLY A 223 15.14 2.20 -15.96
N GLU A 224 14.21 2.74 -15.20
CA GLU A 224 13.45 2.02 -14.18
C GLU A 224 12.00 1.90 -14.66
N ASP A 225 11.28 0.92 -14.11
CA ASP A 225 9.84 0.77 -14.26
C ASP A 225 9.38 0.69 -15.73
N THR A 226 10.18 0.07 -16.60
CA THR A 226 9.93 0.07 -18.05
C THR A 226 8.81 -0.86 -18.51
N PHE A 227 8.22 -1.67 -17.62
CA PHE A 227 6.95 -2.36 -17.88
C PHE A 227 5.79 -1.38 -17.68
N SER A 228 5.83 -0.30 -18.48
CA SER A 228 4.93 0.83 -18.42
C SER A 228 4.54 1.27 -19.82
N THR A 229 3.41 1.94 -19.93
CA THR A 229 2.91 2.53 -21.20
C THR A 229 3.68 3.79 -21.62
N VAL A 230 4.21 4.52 -20.63
CA VAL A 230 5.03 5.73 -20.79
C VAL A 230 6.12 5.72 -19.72
N VAL A 231 7.33 6.15 -20.07
CA VAL A 231 8.48 6.26 -19.15
C VAL A 231 9.14 7.62 -19.33
N ARG A 232 9.56 8.25 -18.22
CA ARG A 232 10.51 9.36 -18.25
C ARG A 232 11.89 8.84 -17.88
N VAL A 233 12.89 9.20 -18.67
CA VAL A 233 14.27 8.73 -18.48
C VAL A 233 15.25 9.86 -18.81
N PRO A 234 16.35 10.03 -18.05
CA PRO A 234 17.40 10.96 -18.41
C PRO A 234 17.90 10.70 -19.84
N GLU A 235 18.07 11.77 -20.65
CA GLU A 235 18.54 11.65 -22.04
C GLU A 235 19.86 10.87 -22.14
N LEU A 236 20.69 10.96 -21.09
CA LEU A 236 21.96 10.26 -20.96
C LEU A 236 21.83 8.73 -21.10
N LEU A 237 20.70 8.15 -20.67
CA LEU A 237 20.46 6.70 -20.67
C LEU A 237 19.71 6.19 -21.91
N ALA A 238 19.48 7.06 -22.90
CA ALA A 238 18.77 6.74 -24.14
C ALA A 238 19.67 6.95 -25.37
N GLN A 239 19.36 6.28 -26.48
CA GLN A 239 20.00 6.48 -27.78
C GLN A 239 18.97 6.40 -28.91
N LYS A 240 19.24 7.09 -30.01
CA LYS A 240 18.39 7.00 -31.20
C LYS A 240 18.47 5.59 -31.79
N LEU A 241 17.33 5.01 -32.10
CA LEU A 241 17.21 3.68 -32.67
C LEU A 241 17.30 3.76 -34.21
N PRO A 242 18.15 2.95 -34.87
CA PRO A 242 18.17 2.80 -36.32
C PRO A 242 16.83 2.36 -36.90
N ASP A 243 16.54 2.81 -38.12
CA ASP A 243 15.23 2.57 -38.72
C ASP A 243 14.97 1.10 -39.08
N ASP A 244 16.03 0.32 -39.28
CA ASP A 244 15.98 -1.09 -39.69
C ASP A 244 15.82 -2.09 -38.54
N ILE A 245 15.84 -1.63 -37.28
CA ILE A 245 15.66 -2.47 -36.09
C ILE A 245 14.26 -2.27 -35.54
N SER A 246 13.45 -3.33 -35.41
CA SER A 246 12.10 -3.23 -34.83
C SER A 246 12.13 -2.88 -33.34
N PHE A 247 11.03 -2.36 -32.76
CA PHE A 247 10.98 -2.11 -31.31
C PHE A 247 11.13 -3.38 -30.47
N VAL A 248 10.59 -4.50 -30.95
CA VAL A 248 10.72 -5.81 -30.31
C VAL A 248 12.19 -6.22 -30.23
N GLU A 249 12.91 -6.18 -31.35
CA GLU A 249 14.35 -6.47 -31.39
C GLU A 249 15.14 -5.48 -30.54
N ALA A 250 14.82 -4.19 -30.64
CA ALA A 250 15.48 -3.13 -29.90
C ALA A 250 15.37 -3.32 -28.38
N SER A 251 14.19 -3.69 -27.88
CA SER A 251 13.97 -3.92 -26.45
C SER A 251 14.78 -5.09 -25.87
N ALA A 252 15.32 -5.96 -26.72
CA ALA A 252 16.15 -7.09 -26.33
C ALA A 252 17.66 -6.79 -26.30
N ILE A 253 18.07 -5.55 -26.61
CA ILE A 253 19.49 -5.15 -26.74
C ILE A 253 20.11 -4.63 -25.43
N PRO A 254 19.53 -3.65 -24.70
CA PRO A 254 20.29 -2.82 -23.77
C PRO A 254 21.01 -3.60 -22.68
N ILE A 255 20.28 -4.31 -21.82
CA ILE A 255 20.86 -4.98 -20.65
C ILE A 255 21.81 -6.08 -21.05
N VAL A 256 21.47 -6.88 -22.06
CA VAL A 256 22.30 -8.03 -22.46
C VAL A 256 23.62 -7.58 -23.08
N PHE A 257 23.61 -6.56 -23.94
CA PHE A 257 24.82 -6.05 -24.57
C PHE A 257 25.63 -5.16 -23.64
N LEU A 258 25.00 -4.36 -22.76
CA LEU A 258 25.73 -3.64 -21.72
C LEU A 258 26.48 -4.61 -20.80
N THR A 259 25.82 -5.70 -20.40
CA THR A 259 26.45 -6.74 -19.57
C THR A 259 27.62 -7.39 -20.31
N ALA A 260 27.43 -7.75 -21.58
CA ALA A 260 28.46 -8.42 -22.39
C ALA A 260 29.66 -7.49 -22.71
N VAL A 261 29.41 -6.26 -23.16
CA VAL A 261 30.46 -5.30 -23.52
C VAL A 261 31.26 -4.91 -22.30
N TYR A 262 30.60 -4.44 -21.23
CA TYR A 262 31.31 -4.03 -20.02
C TYR A 262 31.99 -5.22 -19.32
N GLY A 263 31.32 -6.37 -19.29
CA GLY A 263 31.86 -7.59 -18.70
C GLY A 263 33.10 -8.10 -19.44
N LEU A 264 33.06 -8.23 -20.76
CA LEU A 264 34.16 -8.82 -21.52
C LEU A 264 35.28 -7.82 -21.85
N ILE A 265 34.95 -6.56 -22.16
CA ILE A 265 35.92 -5.56 -22.61
C ILE A 265 36.50 -4.79 -21.42
N ASP A 266 35.65 -4.11 -20.64
CA ASP A 266 36.12 -3.20 -19.58
C ASP A 266 36.66 -3.96 -18.34
N LEU A 267 35.92 -4.97 -17.87
CA LEU A 267 36.30 -5.78 -16.70
C LEU A 267 37.21 -6.95 -17.09
N GLY A 268 36.77 -7.77 -18.05
CA GLY A 268 37.48 -8.96 -18.50
C GLY A 268 38.75 -8.66 -19.29
N ARG A 269 38.83 -7.49 -19.93
CA ARG A 269 39.95 -7.06 -20.79
C ARG A 269 40.28 -8.10 -21.86
N LEU A 270 39.24 -8.74 -22.41
CA LEU A 270 39.38 -9.79 -23.40
C LEU A 270 39.97 -9.24 -24.70
N THR A 271 41.03 -9.86 -25.19
CA THR A 271 41.72 -9.50 -26.43
C THR A 271 41.72 -10.63 -27.43
N ARG A 272 42.07 -10.31 -28.68
CA ARG A 272 42.12 -11.29 -29.77
C ARG A 272 43.03 -12.47 -29.43
N GLY A 273 42.54 -13.68 -29.66
CA GLY A 273 43.26 -14.93 -29.42
C GLY A 273 43.20 -15.43 -27.97
N GLN A 274 42.60 -14.68 -27.04
CA GLN A 274 42.30 -15.19 -25.70
C GLN A 274 41.03 -16.04 -25.69
N SER A 275 40.91 -16.88 -24.67
CA SER A 275 39.80 -17.81 -24.47
C SER A 275 38.77 -17.27 -23.49
N VAL A 276 37.49 -17.54 -23.74
CA VAL A 276 36.38 -17.13 -22.86
C VAL A 276 35.43 -18.27 -22.57
N LEU A 277 35.06 -18.47 -21.31
CA LEU A 277 33.94 -19.33 -20.90
C LEU A 277 32.69 -18.47 -20.66
N ILE A 278 31.64 -18.73 -21.42
CA ILE A 278 30.35 -18.04 -21.30
C ILE A 278 29.31 -19.03 -20.79
N HIS A 279 28.85 -18.86 -19.54
CA HIS A 279 27.77 -19.69 -19.03
C HIS A 279 26.41 -19.31 -19.61
N SER A 280 25.52 -20.30 -19.72
CA SER A 280 24.17 -20.13 -20.26
C SER A 280 24.19 -19.55 -21.68
N GLY A 281 24.96 -20.16 -22.60
CA GLY A 281 25.25 -19.61 -23.93
C GLY A 281 24.03 -19.24 -24.78
N CYS A 282 22.92 -19.98 -24.63
CA CYS A 282 21.65 -19.68 -25.32
C CYS A 282 20.71 -18.73 -24.55
N GLY A 283 21.13 -18.17 -23.42
CA GLY A 283 20.39 -17.11 -22.73
C GLY A 283 20.64 -15.74 -23.38
N GLY A 284 19.89 -14.71 -22.98
CA GLY A 284 20.04 -13.36 -23.54
C GLY A 284 21.46 -12.80 -23.43
N VAL A 285 22.05 -12.79 -22.22
CA VAL A 285 23.44 -12.34 -22.01
C VAL A 285 24.44 -13.26 -22.73
N GLY A 286 24.22 -14.58 -22.71
CA GLY A 286 25.10 -15.54 -23.37
C GLY A 286 25.22 -15.29 -24.87
N LEU A 287 24.09 -15.08 -25.56
CA LEU A 287 24.09 -14.79 -27.00
C LEU A 287 24.75 -13.44 -27.32
N ALA A 288 24.54 -12.42 -26.49
CA ALA A 288 25.21 -11.13 -26.65
C ALA A 288 26.74 -11.27 -26.43
N ALA A 289 27.15 -11.99 -25.39
CA ALA A 289 28.54 -12.25 -25.05
C ALA A 289 29.27 -13.04 -26.15
N ILE A 290 28.61 -14.04 -26.76
CA ILE A 290 29.16 -14.79 -27.91
C ILE A 290 29.42 -13.84 -29.08
N GLN A 291 28.49 -12.93 -29.41
CA GLN A 291 28.71 -11.96 -30.48
C GLN A 291 29.87 -11.00 -30.18
N VAL A 292 29.95 -10.49 -28.95
CA VAL A 292 31.05 -9.61 -28.51
C VAL A 292 32.39 -10.35 -28.54
N ALA A 293 32.45 -11.59 -28.06
CA ALA A 293 33.66 -12.42 -28.11
C ALA A 293 34.12 -12.70 -29.54
N ARG A 294 33.19 -12.97 -30.47
CA ARG A 294 33.51 -13.13 -31.90
C ARG A 294 34.03 -11.83 -32.52
N MET A 295 33.42 -10.70 -32.19
CA MET A 295 33.89 -9.37 -32.62
C MET A 295 35.35 -9.13 -32.19
N LEU A 296 35.72 -9.59 -30.99
CA LEU A 296 37.08 -9.47 -30.44
C LEU A 296 38.05 -10.55 -31.00
N GLY A 297 37.54 -11.57 -31.68
CA GLY A 297 38.35 -12.70 -32.17
C GLY A 297 38.86 -13.60 -31.04
N ALA A 298 38.06 -13.80 -30.00
CA ALA A 298 38.34 -14.71 -28.89
C ALA A 298 37.91 -16.15 -29.21
N GLU A 299 38.56 -17.12 -28.57
CA GLU A 299 38.18 -18.53 -28.59
C GLU A 299 37.05 -18.77 -27.58
N ILE A 300 35.92 -19.31 -28.05
CA ILE A 300 34.68 -19.36 -27.26
C ILE A 300 34.44 -20.78 -26.75
N TYR A 301 34.24 -20.87 -25.44
CA TYR A 301 33.71 -22.02 -24.73
C TYR A 301 32.41 -21.61 -24.04
N THR A 302 31.44 -22.51 -23.94
CA THR A 302 30.14 -22.17 -23.36
C THR A 302 29.46 -23.37 -22.71
N THR A 303 28.45 -23.11 -21.88
CA THR A 303 27.60 -24.14 -21.30
C THR A 303 26.14 -23.96 -21.67
N VAL A 304 25.43 -25.07 -21.90
CA VAL A 304 23.99 -25.12 -22.17
C VAL A 304 23.33 -26.32 -21.50
N GLY A 305 22.01 -26.27 -21.33
CA GLY A 305 21.25 -27.28 -20.59
C GLY A 305 20.48 -28.30 -21.45
N SER A 306 20.64 -28.31 -22.77
CA SER A 306 19.88 -29.20 -23.67
C SER A 306 20.52 -29.34 -25.05
N GLU A 307 20.36 -30.48 -25.72
CA GLU A 307 20.94 -30.72 -27.05
C GLU A 307 20.41 -29.76 -28.13
N ALA A 308 19.13 -29.34 -28.07
CA ALA A 308 18.60 -28.32 -28.98
C ALA A 308 19.36 -26.97 -28.89
N LYS A 309 19.87 -26.64 -27.70
CA LYS A 309 20.69 -25.43 -27.48
C LYS A 309 22.09 -25.62 -28.05
N VAL A 310 22.65 -26.82 -27.95
CA VAL A 310 23.93 -27.18 -28.58
C VAL A 310 23.83 -27.01 -30.10
N GLU A 311 22.84 -27.65 -30.72
CA GLU A 311 22.62 -27.60 -32.17
C GLU A 311 22.46 -26.16 -32.67
N TYR A 312 21.72 -25.34 -31.93
CA TYR A 312 21.54 -23.92 -32.23
C TYR A 312 22.88 -23.17 -32.25
N LEU A 313 23.73 -23.35 -31.24
CA LEU A 313 25.02 -22.66 -31.16
C LEU A 313 26.00 -23.12 -32.25
N THR A 314 26.04 -24.42 -32.53
CA THR A 314 26.89 -24.96 -33.61
C THR A 314 26.43 -24.45 -34.98
N LYS A 315 25.13 -24.48 -35.28
CA LYS A 315 24.62 -24.01 -36.59
C LYS A 315 24.67 -22.50 -36.79
N THR A 316 24.39 -21.73 -35.73
CA THR A 316 24.23 -20.26 -35.83
C THR A 316 25.53 -19.52 -35.60
N PHE A 317 26.36 -20.02 -34.68
CA PHE A 317 27.60 -19.35 -34.27
C PHE A 317 28.86 -20.15 -34.61
N ASP A 318 28.75 -21.27 -35.30
CA ASP A 318 29.89 -22.10 -35.71
C ASP A 318 30.82 -22.46 -34.52
N ILE A 319 30.20 -22.64 -33.34
CA ILE A 319 30.92 -23.06 -32.13
C ILE A 319 31.07 -24.59 -32.21
N PRO A 320 32.31 -25.13 -32.16
CA PRO A 320 32.54 -26.56 -32.18
C PRO A 320 31.77 -27.28 -31.08
N ARG A 321 31.21 -28.46 -31.37
CA ARG A 321 30.50 -29.28 -30.37
C ARG A 321 31.35 -29.57 -29.13
N SER A 322 32.67 -29.70 -29.31
CA SER A 322 33.64 -29.91 -28.23
C SER A 322 33.77 -28.70 -27.30
N HIS A 323 33.38 -27.50 -27.74
CA HIS A 323 33.44 -26.27 -26.93
C HIS A 323 32.13 -25.96 -26.19
N ILE A 324 31.14 -26.85 -26.28
CA ILE A 324 29.81 -26.69 -25.69
C ILE A 324 29.59 -27.75 -24.62
N PHE A 325 29.54 -27.34 -23.36
CA PHE A 325 29.45 -28.23 -22.19
C PHE A 325 28.09 -28.17 -21.49
N ASN A 326 27.87 -29.07 -20.53
CA ASN A 326 26.66 -29.11 -19.73
C ASN A 326 26.63 -27.96 -18.70
N SER A 327 25.51 -27.25 -18.59
CA SER A 327 25.35 -26.13 -17.63
C SER A 327 24.72 -26.52 -16.29
N ARG A 328 24.27 -27.77 -16.10
CA ARG A 328 23.46 -28.20 -14.95
C ARG A 328 24.27 -28.88 -13.85
N ASP A 329 25.50 -29.27 -14.12
CA ASP A 329 26.38 -29.95 -13.19
C ASP A 329 27.84 -29.52 -13.43
N ALA A 330 28.76 -29.98 -12.58
CA ALA A 330 30.16 -29.58 -12.59
C ALA A 330 31.00 -30.22 -13.71
N SER A 331 30.42 -31.08 -14.57
CA SER A 331 31.17 -31.80 -15.62
C SER A 331 31.85 -30.88 -16.62
N PHE A 332 31.31 -29.66 -16.83
CA PHE A 332 31.92 -28.68 -17.74
C PHE A 332 33.36 -28.33 -17.39
N ALA A 333 33.77 -28.41 -16.13
CA ALA A 333 35.13 -28.09 -15.74
C ALA A 333 36.12 -29.11 -16.29
N THR A 334 35.78 -30.40 -16.19
CA THR A 334 36.62 -31.48 -16.73
C THR A 334 36.70 -31.40 -18.24
N ASP A 335 35.57 -31.18 -18.91
CA ASP A 335 35.55 -31.05 -20.37
C ASP A 335 36.31 -29.81 -20.85
N LEU A 336 36.13 -28.66 -20.21
CA LEU A 336 36.87 -27.44 -20.53
C LEU A 336 38.38 -27.62 -20.34
N LEU A 337 38.81 -28.22 -19.23
CA LEU A 337 40.24 -28.45 -18.98
C LEU A 337 40.83 -29.41 -20.00
N ARG A 338 40.06 -30.39 -20.50
CA ARG A 338 40.50 -31.25 -21.59
C ARG A 338 40.73 -30.46 -22.88
N GLU A 339 39.76 -29.65 -23.29
CA GLU A 339 39.85 -28.88 -24.54
C GLU A 339 40.89 -27.75 -24.47
N THR A 340 41.15 -27.19 -23.29
CA THR A 340 42.15 -26.13 -23.06
C THR A 340 43.54 -26.67 -22.71
N GLY A 341 43.75 -27.99 -22.74
CA GLY A 341 45.03 -28.61 -22.37
C GLY A 341 45.46 -28.33 -20.93
N GLY A 342 44.50 -28.23 -20.01
CA GLY A 342 44.68 -27.99 -18.58
C GLY A 342 44.91 -26.52 -18.20
N LYS A 343 44.87 -25.59 -19.16
CA LYS A 343 45.13 -24.17 -18.90
C LYS A 343 43.96 -23.43 -18.26
N GLY A 344 42.73 -23.82 -18.57
CA GLY A 344 41.54 -23.03 -18.27
C GLY A 344 41.32 -21.89 -19.27
N VAL A 345 40.49 -20.91 -18.92
CA VAL A 345 40.13 -19.77 -19.79
C VAL A 345 40.64 -18.43 -19.28
N ASP A 346 40.99 -17.51 -20.19
CA ASP A 346 41.45 -16.16 -19.81
C ASP A 346 40.34 -15.33 -19.16
N VAL A 347 39.10 -15.47 -19.64
CA VAL A 347 37.94 -14.77 -19.06
C VAL A 347 36.79 -15.75 -18.84
N ALA A 348 36.13 -15.69 -17.69
CA ALA A 348 34.88 -16.41 -17.45
C ALA A 348 33.75 -15.42 -17.16
N LEU A 349 32.69 -15.41 -17.97
CA LEU A 349 31.47 -14.67 -17.69
C LEU A 349 30.48 -15.62 -16.99
N ASN A 350 30.41 -15.52 -15.66
CA ASN A 350 29.66 -16.44 -14.83
C ASN A 350 28.27 -15.94 -14.46
N SER A 351 27.28 -16.81 -14.62
CA SER A 351 25.90 -16.61 -14.16
C SER A 351 25.40 -17.76 -13.27
N LEU A 352 26.25 -18.74 -12.94
CA LEU A 352 25.92 -19.88 -12.11
C LEU A 352 26.16 -19.55 -10.63
N SER A 353 25.49 -20.27 -9.73
CA SER A 353 25.54 -20.02 -8.28
C SER A 353 25.96 -21.25 -7.49
N GLY A 354 26.32 -21.06 -6.22
CA GLY A 354 26.74 -22.13 -5.32
C GLY A 354 27.97 -22.90 -5.82
N GLU A 355 27.93 -24.24 -5.74
CA GLU A 355 29.06 -25.11 -6.14
C GLU A 355 29.52 -24.89 -7.59
N LEU A 356 28.61 -24.53 -8.49
CA LEU A 356 28.96 -24.29 -9.90
C LEU A 356 29.72 -22.96 -10.08
N LEU A 357 29.49 -21.96 -9.23
CA LEU A 357 30.31 -20.75 -9.18
C LEU A 357 31.75 -21.09 -8.81
N HIS A 358 31.95 -21.89 -7.75
CA HIS A 358 33.27 -22.35 -7.33
C HIS A 358 33.97 -23.21 -8.39
N THR A 359 33.21 -24.05 -9.07
CA THR A 359 33.69 -24.86 -10.19
C THR A 359 34.17 -23.96 -11.34
N THR A 360 33.42 -22.91 -11.65
CA THR A 360 33.81 -21.89 -12.65
C THR A 360 35.07 -21.15 -12.22
N TRP A 361 35.20 -20.80 -10.93
CA TRP A 361 36.37 -20.11 -10.41
C TRP A 361 37.66 -20.91 -10.61
N LYS A 362 37.59 -22.24 -10.50
CA LYS A 362 38.71 -23.15 -10.78
C LYS A 362 39.10 -23.19 -12.26
N CYS A 363 38.15 -22.98 -13.16
CA CYS A 363 38.32 -22.99 -14.62
C CYS A 363 39.05 -21.77 -15.19
N VAL A 364 39.18 -20.69 -14.42
CA VAL A 364 39.89 -19.48 -14.87
C VAL A 364 41.40 -19.77 -14.95
N ALA A 365 42.06 -19.33 -16.00
CA ALA A 365 43.49 -19.53 -16.19
C ALA A 365 44.32 -18.63 -15.26
N LYS A 366 45.62 -18.90 -15.15
CA LYS A 366 46.57 -17.97 -14.51
C LYS A 366 46.48 -16.60 -15.20
N TRP A 367 46.44 -15.51 -14.43
CA TRP A 367 46.19 -14.13 -14.91
C TRP A 367 44.80 -13.84 -15.45
N GLY A 368 43.90 -14.83 -15.45
CA GLY A 368 42.55 -14.67 -15.97
C GLY A 368 41.61 -13.90 -15.04
N THR A 369 40.44 -13.56 -15.55
CA THR A 369 39.41 -12.78 -14.85
C THR A 369 38.08 -13.50 -14.85
N MET A 370 37.49 -13.70 -13.68
CA MET A 370 36.08 -14.08 -13.54
C MET A 370 35.23 -12.82 -13.41
N VAL A 371 34.21 -12.70 -14.24
CA VAL A 371 33.19 -11.65 -14.18
C VAL A 371 31.88 -12.28 -13.72
N GLU A 372 31.49 -11.98 -12.49
CA GLU A 372 30.30 -12.47 -11.82
C GLU A 372 29.10 -11.55 -12.07
N ILE A 373 28.02 -12.12 -12.61
CA ILE A 373 26.75 -11.39 -12.84
C ILE A 373 25.57 -11.94 -12.02
N SER A 374 25.74 -13.04 -11.28
CA SER A 374 24.74 -13.54 -10.32
C SER A 374 24.78 -12.73 -9.02
N LYS A 375 23.60 -12.46 -8.45
CA LYS A 375 23.47 -11.75 -7.17
C LYS A 375 23.21 -12.65 -5.98
N ARG A 376 22.83 -13.91 -6.19
CA ARG A 376 22.33 -14.78 -5.09
C ARG A 376 23.39 -14.99 -4.01
N ASP A 377 24.57 -15.46 -4.40
CA ASP A 377 25.67 -15.75 -3.46
C ASP A 377 26.23 -14.45 -2.84
N LEU A 378 26.26 -13.36 -3.60
CA LEU A 378 26.68 -12.04 -3.12
C LEU A 378 25.75 -11.52 -2.02
N LEU A 379 24.42 -11.61 -2.20
CA LEU A 379 23.43 -11.19 -1.21
C LEU A 379 23.44 -12.07 0.05
N GLN A 380 23.90 -13.31 -0.06
CA GLN A 380 24.01 -14.26 1.06
C GLN A 380 25.36 -14.18 1.78
N ASN A 381 26.25 -13.27 1.39
CA ASN A 381 27.61 -13.17 1.92
C ASN A 381 28.37 -14.51 1.84
N ALA A 382 28.26 -15.21 0.70
CA ALA A 382 28.93 -16.48 0.49
C ALA A 382 30.47 -16.34 0.56
N GLN A 383 31.15 -17.43 0.94
CA GLN A 383 32.61 -17.47 1.00
C GLN A 383 33.20 -17.73 -0.39
N LEU A 384 34.37 -17.15 -0.68
CA LEU A 384 35.13 -17.41 -1.91
C LEU A 384 36.49 -18.03 -1.58
N ASP A 385 36.90 -19.04 -2.33
CA ASP A 385 38.22 -19.65 -2.18
C ASP A 385 39.32 -18.66 -2.59
N MET A 386 40.21 -18.35 -1.65
CA MET A 386 41.31 -17.42 -1.84
C MET A 386 42.52 -18.04 -2.55
N GLY A 387 42.61 -19.38 -2.63
CA GLY A 387 43.74 -20.09 -3.25
C GLY A 387 44.02 -19.66 -4.71
N PRO A 388 43.01 -19.56 -5.59
CA PRO A 388 43.21 -19.17 -6.98
C PRO A 388 43.83 -17.77 -7.19
N PHE A 389 43.76 -16.85 -6.22
CA PHE A 389 44.42 -15.55 -6.31
C PHE A 389 45.95 -15.66 -6.32
N LEU A 390 46.54 -16.74 -5.80
CA LEU A 390 47.99 -17.01 -5.91
C LEU A 390 48.46 -17.14 -7.37
N GLN A 391 47.54 -17.42 -8.29
CA GLN A 391 47.78 -17.45 -9.72
C GLN A 391 47.53 -16.09 -10.41
N ASN A 392 47.45 -15.01 -9.63
CA ASN A 392 47.13 -13.65 -10.07
C ASN A 392 45.80 -13.57 -10.85
N ARG A 393 44.82 -14.37 -10.44
CA ARG A 393 43.47 -14.30 -11.01
C ARG A 393 42.73 -13.09 -10.45
N ASN A 394 41.85 -12.50 -11.26
CA ASN A 394 40.96 -11.42 -10.87
C ASN A 394 39.53 -11.94 -10.72
N TYR A 395 38.79 -11.37 -9.76
CA TYR A 395 37.37 -11.62 -9.57
C TYR A 395 36.64 -10.27 -9.55
N CYS A 396 35.70 -10.08 -10.47
CA CYS A 396 34.99 -8.82 -10.65
C CYS A 396 33.48 -9.06 -10.62
N CYS A 397 32.74 -8.24 -9.88
CA CYS A 397 31.27 -8.27 -9.89
C CYS A 397 30.72 -7.20 -10.82
N LEU A 398 29.62 -7.50 -11.51
CA LEU A 398 28.94 -6.58 -12.41
C LEU A 398 27.44 -6.50 -12.10
N ASP A 399 27.00 -5.29 -11.76
CA ASP A 399 25.60 -4.94 -11.62
C ASP A 399 25.26 -3.73 -12.51
N VAL A 400 24.60 -4.00 -13.64
CA VAL A 400 24.25 -2.95 -14.61
C VAL A 400 23.24 -1.95 -14.04
N ASP A 401 22.36 -2.37 -13.13
CA ASP A 401 21.39 -1.47 -12.51
C ASP A 401 22.08 -0.48 -11.56
N GLN A 402 23.03 -0.97 -10.77
CA GLN A 402 23.88 -0.10 -9.94
C GLN A 402 24.71 0.85 -10.80
N LEU A 403 25.28 0.36 -11.91
CA LEU A 403 26.05 1.19 -12.84
C LEU A 403 25.19 2.30 -13.45
N ARG A 404 23.93 2.01 -13.80
CA ARG A 404 22.96 3.02 -14.26
C ARG A 404 22.67 4.06 -13.20
N ALA A 405 22.44 3.65 -11.95
CA ALA A 405 22.08 4.57 -10.87
C ALA A 405 23.24 5.46 -10.42
N GLU A 406 24.45 4.91 -10.35
CA GLU A 406 25.60 5.58 -9.73
C GLU A 406 26.63 6.12 -10.74
N ARG A 407 26.63 5.62 -11.98
CA ARG A 407 27.59 5.99 -13.04
C ARG A 407 26.94 6.04 -14.44
N PRO A 408 25.87 6.82 -14.64
CA PRO A 408 25.08 6.82 -15.87
C PRO A 408 25.86 7.20 -17.14
N GLU A 409 26.99 7.90 -17.01
CA GLU A 409 27.91 8.28 -18.08
C GLU A 409 28.62 7.05 -18.67
N VAL A 410 28.87 6.03 -17.85
CA VAL A 410 29.38 4.75 -18.31
C VAL A 410 28.32 4.05 -19.16
N ILE A 411 27.06 4.04 -18.73
CA ILE A 411 25.95 3.50 -19.53
C ILE A 411 25.84 4.25 -20.86
N ASN A 412 25.92 5.58 -20.85
CA ASN A 412 25.87 6.38 -22.06
C ASN A 412 26.97 5.99 -23.06
N ARG A 413 28.23 5.91 -22.61
CA ARG A 413 29.37 5.52 -23.45
C ARG A 413 29.16 4.13 -24.04
N LEU A 414 28.77 3.16 -23.21
CA LEU A 414 28.59 1.79 -23.65
C LEU A 414 27.41 1.64 -24.61
N LEU A 415 26.26 2.27 -24.31
CA LEU A 415 25.08 2.23 -25.17
C LEU A 415 25.36 2.91 -26.52
N SER A 416 26.11 4.01 -26.53
CA SER A 416 26.58 4.66 -27.77
C SER A 416 27.48 3.74 -28.60
N PHE A 417 28.44 3.06 -27.96
CA PHE A 417 29.29 2.07 -28.62
C PHE A 417 28.46 0.91 -29.22
N ILE A 418 27.53 0.36 -28.44
CA ILE A 418 26.63 -0.71 -28.88
C ILE A 418 25.83 -0.24 -30.11
N MET A 419 25.17 0.92 -30.04
CA MET A 419 24.37 1.43 -31.16
C MET A 419 25.21 1.69 -32.42
N ASN A 420 26.46 2.13 -32.27
CA ASN A 420 27.39 2.24 -33.39
C ASN A 420 27.72 0.86 -34.00
N CYS A 421 27.95 -0.18 -33.18
CA CYS A 421 28.16 -1.53 -33.68
C CYS A 421 26.95 -2.08 -34.43
N PHE A 422 25.73 -1.82 -33.97
CA PHE A 422 24.49 -2.19 -34.66
C PHE A 422 24.34 -1.44 -36.00
N SER A 423 24.57 -0.12 -36.00
CA SER A 423 24.51 0.71 -37.21
C SER A 423 25.51 0.26 -38.28
N ASN A 424 26.68 -0.24 -37.86
CA ASN A 424 27.71 -0.79 -38.74
C ASN A 424 27.57 -2.31 -38.98
N ARG A 425 26.49 -2.94 -38.52
CA ARG A 425 26.20 -4.39 -38.65
C ARG A 425 27.30 -5.32 -38.11
N ILE A 426 28.09 -4.83 -37.16
CA ILE A 426 29.10 -5.61 -36.43
C ILE A 426 28.41 -6.54 -35.43
N LEU A 427 27.36 -6.03 -34.77
CA LEU A 427 26.48 -6.80 -33.88
C LEU A 427 25.09 -6.89 -34.52
N LYS A 428 24.34 -7.94 -34.16
CA LYS A 428 22.97 -8.19 -34.62
C LYS A 428 22.04 -8.42 -33.43
N PRO A 429 20.72 -8.14 -33.56
CA PRO A 429 19.77 -8.47 -32.51
C PRO A 429 19.88 -9.94 -32.11
N ILE A 430 19.85 -10.21 -30.80
CA ILE A 430 19.79 -11.59 -30.32
C ILE A 430 18.42 -12.20 -30.63
N ARG A 431 18.35 -13.53 -30.60
CA ARG A 431 17.08 -14.25 -30.75
C ARG A 431 16.06 -13.76 -29.71
N VAL A 432 14.86 -13.41 -30.17
CA VAL A 432 13.68 -13.28 -29.33
C VAL A 432 12.97 -14.62 -29.34
N ASP A 433 12.91 -15.28 -28.19
CA ASP A 433 12.27 -16.58 -28.02
C ASP A 433 10.76 -16.49 -28.20
N GLN A 434 10.17 -15.49 -27.54
CA GLN A 434 8.74 -15.27 -27.52
C GLN A 434 8.43 -13.80 -27.22
N VAL A 435 7.39 -13.30 -27.88
CA VAL A 435 6.80 -11.99 -27.63
C VAL A 435 5.44 -12.24 -26.96
N PHE A 436 5.20 -11.58 -25.83
CA PHE A 436 3.93 -11.60 -25.13
C PHE A 436 3.32 -10.20 -25.20
N PRO A 437 2.01 -10.06 -25.48
CA PRO A 437 1.36 -8.76 -25.29
C PRO A 437 1.42 -8.38 -23.80
N GLY A 438 1.40 -7.07 -23.50
CA GLY A 438 1.40 -6.57 -22.13
C GLY A 438 0.29 -7.17 -21.26
N SER A 439 -0.84 -7.55 -21.85
CA SER A 439 -1.95 -8.25 -21.21
C SER A 439 -1.60 -9.65 -20.69
N ALA A 440 -0.58 -10.29 -21.25
CA ALA A 440 -0.09 -11.62 -20.88
C ALA A 440 1.20 -11.57 -20.04
N VAL A 441 1.39 -10.50 -19.24
CA VAL A 441 2.61 -10.33 -18.43
C VAL A 441 2.86 -11.50 -17.46
N LEU A 442 1.81 -12.04 -16.84
CA LEU A 442 1.93 -13.20 -15.95
C LEU A 442 2.47 -14.43 -16.69
N ASP A 443 1.99 -14.67 -17.91
CA ASP A 443 2.43 -15.79 -18.73
C ASP A 443 3.88 -15.62 -19.17
N ALA A 444 4.32 -14.39 -19.47
CA ALA A 444 5.71 -14.08 -19.78
C ALA A 444 6.64 -14.42 -18.59
N PHE A 445 6.26 -14.06 -17.37
CA PHE A 445 7.00 -14.39 -16.15
C PHE A 445 7.04 -15.91 -15.91
N ARG A 446 5.90 -16.61 -16.09
CA ARG A 446 5.82 -18.07 -15.97
C ARG A 446 6.68 -18.78 -17.01
N HIS A 447 6.69 -18.32 -18.26
CA HIS A 447 7.54 -18.87 -19.32
C HIS A 447 9.03 -18.71 -19.00
N MET A 448 9.43 -17.52 -18.54
CA MET A 448 10.81 -17.28 -18.12
C MET A 448 11.22 -18.18 -16.94
N ARG A 449 10.34 -18.38 -15.95
CA ARG A 449 10.58 -19.25 -14.79
C ARG A 449 10.96 -20.67 -15.18
N GLN A 450 10.40 -21.21 -16.26
CA GLN A 450 10.69 -22.57 -16.71
C GLN A 450 12.12 -22.75 -17.23
N GLY A 451 12.84 -21.66 -17.58
CA GLY A 451 14.22 -21.73 -18.06
C GLY A 451 14.42 -22.41 -19.42
N LYS A 452 13.32 -22.72 -20.14
CA LYS A 452 13.35 -23.42 -21.43
C LYS A 452 13.66 -22.51 -22.62
N HIS A 453 13.38 -21.20 -22.49
CA HIS A 453 13.61 -20.19 -23.53
C HIS A 453 15.06 -20.16 -24.08
N MET A 454 15.19 -19.71 -25.33
CA MET A 454 16.44 -19.39 -26.02
C MET A 454 16.47 -17.93 -26.49
N GLY A 455 17.35 -17.14 -25.88
CA GLY A 455 17.45 -15.71 -26.13
C GLY A 455 16.58 -14.90 -25.17
N LYS A 456 15.85 -13.91 -25.69
CA LYS A 456 15.09 -12.94 -24.89
C LYS A 456 13.59 -13.18 -24.95
N ILE A 457 12.89 -12.87 -23.88
CA ILE A 457 11.43 -12.74 -23.85
C ILE A 457 11.10 -11.25 -23.84
N VAL A 458 10.16 -10.84 -24.69
CA VAL A 458 9.77 -9.43 -24.84
C VAL A 458 8.30 -9.26 -24.49
N LEU A 459 8.00 -8.18 -23.76
CA LEU A 459 6.65 -7.67 -23.54
C LEU A 459 6.37 -6.58 -24.58
N GLU A 460 5.41 -6.82 -25.46
CA GLU A 460 4.91 -5.84 -26.41
C GLU A 460 3.80 -5.02 -25.75
N ILE A 461 4.10 -3.75 -25.45
CA ILE A 461 3.21 -2.83 -24.73
C ILE A 461 2.30 -2.09 -25.68
N ARG A 462 2.75 -1.84 -26.92
CA ARG A 462 1.94 -1.26 -27.99
C ARG A 462 2.17 -2.00 -29.28
N ASP A 463 1.13 -2.08 -30.10
CA ASP A 463 1.27 -2.58 -31.47
C ASP A 463 1.93 -1.54 -32.39
N ALA A 464 2.17 -1.93 -33.65
CA ALA A 464 2.76 -1.05 -34.66
C ALA A 464 1.96 0.24 -34.96
N ALA A 465 0.67 0.28 -34.61
CA ALA A 465 -0.19 1.46 -34.76
C ALA A 465 -0.22 2.34 -33.49
N GLY A 466 0.55 1.98 -32.45
CA GLY A 466 0.63 2.70 -31.18
C GLY A 466 -0.49 2.35 -30.19
N ARG A 467 -1.35 1.38 -30.50
CA ARG A 467 -2.46 0.98 -29.61
C ARG A 467 -1.91 0.19 -28.42
N PRO A 468 -2.32 0.51 -27.17
CA PRO A 468 -1.85 -0.21 -25.99
C PRO A 468 -2.36 -1.65 -25.99
N LEU A 469 -1.47 -2.58 -25.66
CA LEU A 469 -1.73 -4.02 -25.52
C LEU A 469 -1.70 -4.44 -24.04
N THR A 470 -2.05 -3.54 -23.13
CA THR A 470 -2.04 -3.79 -21.68
C THR A 470 -3.19 -4.71 -21.26
N GLY A 471 -3.05 -5.32 -20.08
CA GLY A 471 -4.18 -5.99 -19.43
C GLY A 471 -5.17 -4.98 -18.84
N PRO A 472 -6.21 -5.45 -18.13
CA PRO A 472 -7.08 -4.58 -17.35
C PRO A 472 -6.25 -3.71 -16.40
N VAL A 473 -6.35 -2.39 -16.57
CA VAL A 473 -5.67 -1.42 -15.71
C VAL A 473 -6.54 -1.20 -14.49
N GLN A 474 -5.98 -1.46 -13.32
CA GLN A 474 -6.64 -1.25 -12.04
C GLN A 474 -6.25 0.12 -11.50
N ALA A 475 -7.23 0.84 -10.95
CA ALA A 475 -6.96 2.07 -10.22
C ALA A 475 -6.01 1.75 -9.05
N THR A 476 -4.93 2.51 -8.92
CA THR A 476 -4.09 2.39 -7.74
C THR A 476 -4.69 3.19 -6.59
N LYS A 477 -4.46 2.70 -5.36
CA LYS A 477 -4.71 3.48 -4.16
C LYS A 477 -3.85 4.74 -4.23
N ILE A 478 -4.45 5.92 -4.05
CA ILE A 478 -3.76 7.19 -3.89
C ILE A 478 -2.95 7.09 -2.60
N THR A 479 -1.69 6.70 -2.76
CA THR A 479 -0.71 6.58 -1.68
C THR A 479 0.39 7.63 -1.83
N ASN A 480 0.22 8.63 -2.70
CA ASN A 480 1.26 9.59 -3.05
C ASN A 480 1.17 10.92 -2.28
N LEU A 481 0.44 10.97 -1.15
CA LEU A 481 0.48 12.16 -0.30
C LEU A 481 1.92 12.38 0.18
N GLN A 482 2.49 13.50 -0.24
CA GLN A 482 3.82 13.94 0.12
C GLN A 482 3.71 15.29 0.84
N LEU A 483 4.09 15.30 2.11
CA LEU A 483 4.17 16.48 2.95
C LEU A 483 5.43 17.27 2.59
N ASP A 484 5.29 18.61 2.62
CA ASP A 484 6.40 19.54 2.42
C ASP A 484 7.40 19.45 3.58
N GLY A 485 8.60 18.95 3.29
CA GLY A 485 9.68 18.84 4.27
C GLY A 485 10.28 20.18 4.71
N SER A 486 9.96 21.28 4.03
CA SER A 486 10.37 22.63 4.42
C SER A 486 9.38 23.34 5.35
N ALA A 487 8.23 22.72 5.64
CA ALA A 487 7.16 23.29 6.47
C ALA A 487 7.13 22.71 7.89
N SER A 488 6.34 23.36 8.77
CA SER A 488 6.02 22.87 10.10
C SER A 488 4.57 22.37 10.20
N TYR A 489 4.35 21.40 11.08
CA TYR A 489 3.03 20.81 11.36
C TYR A 489 2.77 20.80 12.87
N LEU A 490 1.62 21.35 13.29
CA LEU A 490 1.23 21.49 14.70
C LEU A 490 0.26 20.36 15.10
N LEU A 491 0.67 19.52 16.04
CA LEU A 491 -0.12 18.44 16.60
C LEU A 491 -0.54 18.80 18.04
N VAL A 492 -1.82 19.14 18.22
CA VAL A 492 -2.38 19.49 19.52
C VAL A 492 -2.88 18.24 20.22
N GLY A 493 -2.36 17.93 21.41
CA GLY A 493 -2.62 16.65 22.07
C GLY A 493 -1.94 15.45 21.41
N GLY A 494 -1.02 15.67 20.47
CA GLY A 494 -0.37 14.62 19.66
C GLY A 494 0.65 13.72 20.37
N LEU A 495 0.81 13.85 21.69
CA LEU A 495 1.77 13.03 22.45
C LEU A 495 1.18 11.70 22.96
N GLY A 496 -0.12 11.47 22.77
CA GLY A 496 -0.77 10.18 23.05
C GLY A 496 -0.50 9.13 21.97
N GLY A 497 -0.98 7.88 22.17
CA GLY A 497 -0.74 6.76 21.26
C GLY A 497 -1.04 7.04 19.78
N LEU A 498 -2.22 7.60 19.47
CA LEU A 498 -2.60 7.97 18.09
C LEU A 498 -1.66 9.01 17.48
N GLY A 499 -1.33 10.05 18.25
CA GLY A 499 -0.50 11.15 17.76
C GLY A 499 0.94 10.72 17.50
N ARG A 500 1.49 9.80 18.31
CA ARG A 500 2.82 9.22 18.08
C ARG A 500 2.86 8.38 16.80
N ALA A 501 1.89 7.48 16.60
CA ALA A 501 1.78 6.68 15.37
C ALA A 501 1.63 7.59 14.12
N LEU A 502 0.77 8.61 14.23
CA LEU A 502 0.59 9.60 13.18
C LEU A 502 1.89 10.35 12.84
N SER A 503 2.67 10.70 13.86
CA SER A 503 3.92 11.44 13.66
C SER A 503 4.95 10.64 12.88
N VAL A 504 5.11 9.35 13.18
CA VAL A 504 5.97 8.44 12.42
C VAL A 504 5.54 8.41 10.96
N TRP A 505 4.24 8.20 10.72
CA TRP A 505 3.69 8.22 9.37
C TRP A 505 3.92 9.56 8.65
N MET A 506 3.68 10.70 9.30
CA MET A 506 3.92 12.02 8.69
C MET A 506 5.38 12.20 8.26
N VAL A 507 6.34 11.69 9.04
CA VAL A 507 7.77 11.75 8.70
C VAL A 507 8.09 10.86 7.50
N GLU A 508 7.50 9.66 7.43
CA GLU A 508 7.58 8.80 6.24
C GLU A 508 7.00 9.49 5.00
N ARG A 509 5.96 10.31 5.17
CA ARG A 509 5.35 11.14 4.12
C ARG A 509 6.09 12.43 3.83
N GLY A 510 7.24 12.70 4.45
CA GLY A 510 8.10 13.84 4.12
C GLY A 510 8.09 14.99 5.12
N ALA A 511 7.28 14.95 6.18
CA ALA A 511 7.36 15.98 7.23
C ALA A 511 8.74 15.97 7.89
N ARG A 512 9.31 17.16 8.13
CA ARG A 512 10.62 17.31 8.80
C ARG A 512 10.60 18.25 9.99
N ASN A 513 9.48 18.91 10.29
CA ASN A 513 9.34 19.75 11.48
C ASN A 513 7.97 19.51 12.14
N LEU A 514 7.96 18.89 13.32
CA LEU A 514 6.75 18.62 14.10
C LEU A 514 6.74 19.44 15.39
N VAL A 515 5.65 20.18 15.60
CA VAL A 515 5.41 20.99 16.80
C VAL A 515 4.28 20.36 17.59
N TYR A 516 4.44 20.16 18.89
CA TYR A 516 3.41 19.57 19.74
C TYR A 516 2.97 20.57 20.81
N LEU A 517 1.66 20.83 20.90
CA LEU A 517 1.06 21.59 21.98
C LEU A 517 0.34 20.65 22.94
N SER A 518 0.81 20.56 24.18
CA SER A 518 0.19 19.76 25.24
C SER A 518 0.59 20.24 26.63
N ARG A 519 -0.31 20.06 27.61
CA ARG A 519 -0.08 20.42 29.03
C ARG A 519 1.13 19.71 29.65
N SER A 520 1.46 18.52 29.15
CA SER A 520 2.56 17.68 29.61
C SER A 520 3.78 17.68 28.68
N ALA A 521 3.76 18.47 27.59
CA ALA A 521 4.82 18.46 26.57
C ALA A 521 6.21 18.66 27.20
N GLY A 522 7.18 17.82 26.81
CA GLY A 522 8.55 17.85 27.34
C GLY A 522 8.70 17.50 28.83
N GLY A 523 7.65 17.04 29.51
CA GLY A 523 7.66 16.77 30.96
C GLY A 523 7.95 15.32 31.37
N SER A 524 8.28 14.40 30.45
CA SER A 524 8.47 12.98 30.77
C SER A 524 9.60 12.33 29.96
N THR A 525 10.24 11.30 30.52
CA THR A 525 11.27 10.51 29.83
C THR A 525 10.72 9.77 28.60
N GLN A 526 9.42 9.51 28.55
CA GLN A 526 8.77 8.95 27.37
C GLN A 526 8.75 9.96 26.21
N HIS A 527 8.55 11.24 26.50
CA HIS A 527 8.61 12.30 25.48
C HIS A 527 10.03 12.44 24.92
N ASP A 528 11.05 12.31 25.76
CA ASP A 528 12.45 12.36 25.32
C ASP A 528 12.80 11.20 24.39
N LYS A 529 12.36 9.98 24.72
CA LYS A 529 12.54 8.79 23.86
C LYS A 529 11.82 8.95 22.52
N PHE A 530 10.57 9.40 22.55
CA PHE A 530 9.80 9.65 21.34
C PHE A 530 10.42 10.75 20.46
N LYS A 531 10.95 11.81 21.09
CA LYS A 531 11.71 12.84 20.39
C LYS A 531 12.94 12.25 19.69
N GLN A 532 13.74 11.44 20.40
CA GLN A 532 14.91 10.76 19.81
C GLN A 532 14.55 9.85 18.64
N GLU A 533 13.43 9.13 18.74
CA GLU A 533 12.91 8.27 17.67
C GLU A 533 12.62 9.08 16.40
N ILE A 534 11.84 10.15 16.51
CA ILE A 534 11.49 11.02 15.37
C ILE A 534 12.72 11.77 14.82
N GLU A 535 13.63 12.23 15.68
CA GLU A 535 14.88 12.88 15.27
C GLU A 535 15.81 11.92 14.53
N SER A 536 15.83 10.63 14.89
CA SER A 536 16.59 9.59 14.17
C SER A 536 16.09 9.36 12.73
N MET A 537 14.83 9.72 12.45
CA MET A 537 14.23 9.70 11.10
C MET A 537 14.49 11.00 10.32
N GLY A 538 15.27 11.94 10.88
CA GLY A 538 15.64 13.20 10.25
C GLY A 538 14.59 14.31 10.38
N CYS A 539 13.69 14.23 11.37
CA CYS A 539 12.66 15.24 11.62
C CYS A 539 12.91 15.98 12.94
N SER A 540 12.80 17.31 12.94
CA SER A 540 12.89 18.12 14.16
C SER A 540 11.60 18.03 14.99
N VAL A 541 11.74 18.04 16.32
CA VAL A 541 10.63 17.97 17.27
C VAL A 541 10.70 19.12 18.27
N GLN A 542 9.61 19.88 18.33
CA GLN A 542 9.42 20.99 19.26
C GLN A 542 8.24 20.72 20.19
N PHE A 543 8.50 20.80 21.50
CA PHE A 543 7.50 20.62 22.54
C PHE A 543 7.12 21.96 23.14
N ILE A 544 5.86 22.36 22.97
CA ILE A 544 5.28 23.56 23.57
C ILE A 544 4.35 23.14 24.70
N ARG A 545 4.76 23.46 25.93
CA ARG A 545 3.95 23.19 27.11
C ARG A 545 2.91 24.28 27.28
N GLY A 546 1.63 23.92 27.08
CA GLY A 546 0.50 24.84 27.18
C GLY A 546 -0.84 24.14 27.09
N ASP A 547 -1.91 24.88 27.32
CA ASP A 547 -3.29 24.42 27.18
C ASP A 547 -3.93 25.04 25.93
N VAL A 548 -4.49 24.23 25.04
CA VAL A 548 -5.14 24.73 23.82
C VAL A 548 -6.34 25.65 24.12
N THR A 549 -6.94 25.52 25.31
CA THR A 549 -8.03 26.41 25.76
C THR A 549 -7.54 27.81 26.13
N ASN A 550 -6.23 28.01 26.29
CA ASN A 550 -5.59 29.30 26.46
C ASN A 550 -5.12 29.86 25.11
N ALA A 551 -5.64 31.02 24.71
CA ALA A 551 -5.32 31.65 23.44
C ALA A 551 -3.85 32.08 23.31
N ASP A 552 -3.21 32.47 24.42
CA ASP A 552 -1.80 32.89 24.43
C ASP A 552 -0.88 31.69 24.21
N ASP A 553 -1.21 30.53 24.78
CA ASP A 553 -0.47 29.29 24.57
C ASP A 553 -0.53 28.83 23.12
N VAL A 554 -1.70 28.94 22.49
CA VAL A 554 -1.89 28.62 21.07
C VAL A 554 -1.13 29.60 20.18
N THR A 555 -1.23 30.89 20.46
CA THR A 555 -0.51 31.94 19.71
C THR A 555 1.00 31.72 19.77
N ARG A 556 1.51 31.39 20.97
CA ARG A 556 2.92 31.03 21.17
C ARG A 556 3.30 29.78 20.38
N ALA A 557 2.49 28.72 20.42
CA ALA A 557 2.78 27.49 19.69
C ALA A 557 2.88 27.71 18.17
N ILE A 558 2.05 28.59 17.61
CA ILE A 558 2.12 28.96 16.19
C ILE A 558 3.33 29.87 15.92
N GLY A 559 3.59 30.85 16.79
CA GLY A 559 4.67 31.82 16.62
C GLY A 559 6.08 31.24 16.79
N GLU A 560 6.23 30.18 17.58
CA GLU A 560 7.53 29.52 17.79
C GLU A 560 7.84 28.42 16.74
N ALA A 561 6.93 28.15 15.79
CA ALA A 561 7.19 27.19 14.73
C ALA A 561 8.39 27.62 13.87
N SER A 562 9.31 26.69 13.62
CA SER A 562 10.59 26.96 12.93
C SER A 562 10.45 27.27 11.43
N SER A 563 9.29 26.98 10.84
CA SER A 563 9.01 27.16 9.41
C SER A 563 7.53 27.49 9.21
N PRO A 564 7.11 27.96 8.02
CA PRO A 564 5.70 28.23 7.75
C PRO A 564 4.82 27.04 8.12
N LEU A 565 3.80 27.30 8.93
CA LEU A 565 2.87 26.27 9.38
C LEU A 565 1.92 25.94 8.23
N LYS A 566 1.98 24.69 7.75
CA LYS A 566 1.12 24.18 6.65
C LYS A 566 0.07 23.19 7.11
N GLY A 567 0.12 22.70 8.35
CA GLY A 567 -0.89 21.80 8.86
C GLY A 567 -1.13 21.94 10.36
N ILE A 568 -2.40 21.83 10.75
CA ILE A 568 -2.83 21.73 12.15
C ILE A 568 -3.65 20.45 12.32
N ILE A 569 -3.32 19.66 13.35
CA ILE A 569 -4.06 18.47 13.73
C ILE A 569 -4.50 18.63 15.19
N GLN A 570 -5.82 18.75 15.39
CA GLN A 570 -6.42 18.90 16.71
C GLN A 570 -6.88 17.54 17.23
N MET A 571 -6.10 16.98 18.16
CA MET A 571 -6.30 15.66 18.75
C MET A 571 -6.57 15.73 20.26
N SER A 572 -6.75 16.94 20.82
CA SER A 572 -6.95 17.10 22.26
C SER A 572 -8.24 16.41 22.72
N MET A 573 -8.10 15.60 23.77
CA MET A 573 -9.19 14.81 24.33
C MET A 573 -9.04 14.69 25.85
N VAL A 574 -10.14 14.91 26.57
CA VAL A 574 -10.27 14.58 27.99
C VAL A 574 -11.65 13.97 28.21
N LEU A 575 -11.69 12.76 28.75
CA LEU A 575 -12.94 12.03 29.00
C LEU A 575 -13.40 12.17 30.45
N ARG A 576 -14.70 12.40 30.63
CA ARG A 576 -15.43 12.46 31.90
C ARG A 576 -16.79 11.80 31.71
N ASP A 577 -16.73 10.49 31.49
CA ASP A 577 -17.91 9.69 31.15
C ASP A 577 -18.81 9.52 32.39
N ARG A 578 -20.05 9.96 32.25
CA ARG A 578 -21.10 9.93 33.28
C ARG A 578 -22.46 10.06 32.59
N MET A 579 -23.48 9.36 33.11
CA MET A 579 -24.86 9.66 32.73
C MET A 579 -25.16 11.15 32.95
N PHE A 580 -25.92 11.76 32.05
CA PHE A 580 -26.18 13.20 32.12
C PHE A 580 -26.82 13.64 33.44
N GLU A 581 -27.70 12.81 34.02
CA GLU A 581 -28.35 13.06 35.31
C GLU A 581 -27.34 13.32 36.44
N ASP A 582 -26.29 12.51 36.49
CA ASP A 582 -25.25 12.56 37.52
C ASP A 582 -24.06 13.46 37.13
N MET A 583 -24.00 13.93 35.89
CA MET A 583 -22.89 14.73 35.39
C MET A 583 -22.84 16.08 36.10
N THR A 584 -21.64 16.49 36.49
CA THR A 584 -21.37 17.83 37.02
C THR A 584 -21.03 18.81 35.89
N PHE A 585 -21.31 20.09 36.09
CA PHE A 585 -20.93 21.12 35.12
C PHE A 585 -19.42 21.20 34.90
N GLN A 586 -18.61 20.93 35.93
CA GLN A 586 -17.15 20.86 35.81
C GLN A 586 -16.70 19.71 34.92
N GLU A 587 -17.31 18.52 35.04
CA GLU A 587 -17.05 17.38 34.14
C GLU A 587 -17.46 17.70 32.70
N TRP A 588 -18.57 18.42 32.51
CA TRP A 588 -19.00 18.93 31.21
C TRP A 588 -17.95 19.85 30.57
N GLU A 589 -17.54 20.91 31.27
CA GLU A 589 -16.54 21.86 30.78
C GLU A 589 -15.18 21.21 30.52
N THR A 590 -14.75 20.30 31.40
CA THR A 590 -13.46 19.60 31.28
C THR A 590 -13.35 18.83 29.96
N THR A 591 -14.46 18.26 29.50
CA THR A 591 -14.51 17.47 28.26
C THR A 591 -14.75 18.32 27.02
N THR A 592 -15.59 19.36 27.10
CA THR A 592 -15.99 20.18 25.94
C THR A 592 -14.93 21.21 25.56
N ARG A 593 -14.36 21.95 26.53
CA ARG A 593 -13.49 23.11 26.26
C ARG A 593 -12.28 22.80 25.35
N PRO A 594 -11.53 21.70 25.51
CA PRO A 594 -10.36 21.43 24.65
C PRO A 594 -10.72 21.30 23.17
N LYS A 595 -11.89 20.73 22.85
CA LYS A 595 -12.38 20.56 21.48
C LYS A 595 -13.11 21.80 20.96
N VAL A 596 -13.91 22.46 21.80
CA VAL A 596 -14.69 23.63 21.37
C VAL A 596 -13.84 24.89 21.38
N GLN A 597 -13.53 25.41 22.58
CA GLN A 597 -12.71 26.61 22.75
C GLN A 597 -11.31 26.44 22.13
N GLY A 598 -10.70 25.26 22.28
CA GLY A 598 -9.38 25.01 21.72
C GLY A 598 -9.34 25.12 20.20
N THR A 599 -10.37 24.63 19.50
CA THR A 599 -10.47 24.75 18.04
C THR A 599 -10.69 26.19 17.60
N TRP A 600 -11.52 26.96 18.33
CA TRP A 600 -11.65 28.40 18.09
C TRP A 600 -10.34 29.15 18.26
N ASN A 601 -9.57 28.85 19.31
CA ASN A 601 -8.26 29.47 19.53
C ASN A 601 -7.29 29.16 18.38
N LEU A 602 -7.24 27.90 17.92
CA LEU A 602 -6.40 27.49 16.79
C LEU A 602 -6.81 28.20 15.50
N HIS A 603 -8.10 28.28 15.21
CA HIS A 603 -8.63 28.98 14.06
C HIS A 603 -8.24 30.46 14.08
N ASN A 604 -8.54 31.18 15.17
CA ASN A 604 -8.27 32.60 15.30
C ASN A 604 -6.78 32.90 15.22
N ALA A 605 -5.94 32.13 15.91
CA ALA A 605 -4.49 32.31 15.89
C ALA A 605 -3.90 32.01 14.50
N SER A 606 -4.39 30.97 13.79
CA SER A 606 -3.94 30.68 12.42
C SER A 606 -4.27 31.79 11.42
N LEU A 607 -5.44 32.42 11.56
CA LEU A 607 -5.85 33.56 10.74
C LEU A 607 -5.04 34.81 11.07
N ALA A 608 -4.85 35.11 12.35
CA ALA A 608 -4.06 36.25 12.80
C ALA A 608 -2.60 36.17 12.31
N ALA A 609 -2.02 34.97 12.34
CA ALA A 609 -0.67 34.70 11.85
C ALA A 609 -0.58 34.50 10.32
N LYS A 610 -1.72 34.49 9.60
CA LYS A 610 -1.81 34.26 8.15
C LYS A 610 -1.10 32.96 7.71
N CYS A 611 -1.29 31.88 8.45
CA CYS A 611 -0.67 30.59 8.14
C CYS A 611 -1.19 30.04 6.80
N PRO A 612 -0.30 29.65 5.86
CA PRO A 612 -0.68 29.05 4.58
C PRO A 612 -0.97 27.55 4.77
N LEU A 613 -2.06 27.24 5.49
CA LEU A 613 -2.42 25.85 5.79
C LEU A 613 -2.88 25.12 4.52
N ASP A 614 -2.28 23.96 4.26
CA ASP A 614 -2.76 22.96 3.30
C ASP A 614 -3.91 22.15 3.91
N PHE A 615 -3.89 21.92 5.23
CA PHE A 615 -4.94 21.18 5.95
C PHE A 615 -5.17 21.66 7.39
N PHE A 616 -6.41 21.45 7.87
CA PHE A 616 -6.80 21.61 9.27
C PHE A 616 -7.65 20.41 9.69
N LEU A 617 -7.05 19.46 10.39
CA LEU A 617 -7.68 18.18 10.70
C LEU A 617 -8.20 18.16 12.14
N LEU A 618 -9.48 17.80 12.31
CA LEU A 618 -10.15 17.64 13.59
C LEU A 618 -10.40 16.17 13.86
N PHE A 619 -9.87 15.65 14.97
CA PHE A 619 -10.24 14.31 15.42
C PHE A 619 -11.54 14.41 16.21
N SER A 620 -12.64 13.99 15.58
CA SER A 620 -13.97 13.87 16.16
C SER A 620 -14.22 12.43 16.62
N SER A 621 -15.47 12.02 16.79
CA SER A 621 -15.77 10.66 17.24
C SER A 621 -17.18 10.21 16.86
N LEU A 622 -17.29 8.91 16.51
CA LEU A 622 -18.59 8.25 16.35
C LEU A 622 -19.52 8.40 17.56
N SER A 623 -19.01 8.73 18.75
CA SER A 623 -19.83 9.09 19.90
C SER A 623 -20.80 10.25 19.62
N GLY A 624 -20.37 11.28 18.87
CA GLY A 624 -21.22 12.40 18.44
C GLY A 624 -22.30 12.02 17.42
N ILE A 625 -22.07 10.93 16.68
CA ILE A 625 -22.98 10.45 15.63
C ILE A 625 -23.99 9.45 16.19
N LEU A 626 -23.52 8.48 16.97
CA LEU A 626 -24.30 7.37 17.49
C LEU A 626 -24.92 7.68 18.86
N GLY A 627 -24.41 8.67 19.59
CA GLY A 627 -24.89 9.06 20.91
C GLY A 627 -24.50 8.07 22.00
N GLN A 628 -23.21 7.90 22.27
CA GLN A 628 -22.74 6.92 23.25
C GLN A 628 -23.26 7.26 24.67
N VAL A 629 -23.80 6.23 25.35
CA VAL A 629 -24.31 6.34 26.73
C VAL A 629 -23.20 6.80 27.67
N GLY A 630 -23.49 7.80 28.50
CA GLY A 630 -22.56 8.39 29.46
C GLY A 630 -21.62 9.45 28.86
N GLN A 631 -21.79 9.81 27.59
CA GLN A 631 -20.87 10.70 26.87
C GLN A 631 -21.57 11.95 26.32
N ALA A 632 -22.60 12.47 26.99
CA ALA A 632 -23.36 13.62 26.50
C ALA A 632 -22.46 14.86 26.27
N ASN A 633 -21.50 15.11 27.17
CA ASN A 633 -20.47 16.14 27.02
C ASN A 633 -19.55 15.89 25.80
N TYR A 634 -19.03 14.68 25.66
CA TYR A 634 -18.11 14.32 24.59
C TYR A 634 -18.80 14.32 23.22
N ALA A 635 -20.00 13.77 23.12
CA ALA A 635 -20.82 13.79 21.91
C ALA A 635 -21.09 15.23 21.45
N SER A 636 -21.46 16.12 22.37
CA SER A 636 -21.68 17.55 22.10
C SER A 636 -20.43 18.21 21.51
N ALA A 637 -19.28 18.00 22.14
CA ALA A 637 -18.01 18.56 21.69
C ALA A 637 -17.59 18.06 20.30
N ASN A 638 -17.88 16.80 19.96
CA ASN A 638 -17.55 16.22 18.65
C ASN A 638 -18.49 16.73 17.55
N THR A 639 -19.79 16.84 17.80
CA THR A 639 -20.72 17.43 16.82
C THR A 639 -20.41 18.90 16.53
N PHE A 640 -19.84 19.64 17.48
CA PHE A 640 -19.25 20.95 17.22
C PHE A 640 -18.10 20.87 16.21
N LEU A 641 -17.17 19.92 16.33
CA LEU A 641 -16.05 19.77 15.38
C LEU A 641 -16.55 19.49 13.96
N ASP A 642 -17.57 18.64 13.81
CA ASP A 642 -18.14 18.32 12.50
C ASP A 642 -18.78 19.55 11.85
N ALA A 643 -19.54 20.34 12.63
CA ALA A 643 -20.10 21.58 12.15
C ALA A 643 -19.03 22.65 11.90
N PHE A 644 -17.95 22.66 12.69
CA PHE A 644 -16.83 23.58 12.55
C PHE A 644 -16.06 23.34 11.25
N ALA A 645 -15.86 22.08 10.86
CA ALA A 645 -15.25 21.74 9.58
C ALA A 645 -16.03 22.36 8.42
N ARG A 646 -17.36 22.20 8.40
CA ARG A 646 -18.25 22.82 7.40
C ARG A 646 -18.22 24.34 7.44
N TYR A 647 -18.26 24.93 8.63
CA TYR A 647 -18.16 26.39 8.79
C TYR A 647 -16.86 26.93 8.18
N ARG A 648 -15.73 26.30 8.50
CA ARG A 648 -14.41 26.73 8.02
C ARG A 648 -14.24 26.48 6.52
N ALA A 649 -14.75 25.35 6.01
CA ALA A 649 -14.80 25.06 4.57
C ALA A 649 -15.67 26.08 3.81
N GLY A 650 -16.79 26.51 4.39
CA GLY A 650 -17.65 27.58 3.86
C GLY A 650 -16.95 28.95 3.75
N MET A 651 -15.85 29.15 4.48
CA MET A 651 -14.97 30.32 4.34
C MET A 651 -13.89 30.14 3.26
N GLY A 652 -13.88 29.02 2.54
CA GLY A 652 -12.84 28.65 1.58
C GLY A 652 -11.51 28.24 2.24
N LEU A 653 -11.53 27.89 3.53
CA LEU A 653 -10.36 27.47 4.29
C LEU A 653 -10.38 25.95 4.48
N PRO A 654 -9.21 25.26 4.45
CA PRO A 654 -9.20 23.82 4.61
C PRO A 654 -9.65 23.45 6.02
N CYS A 655 -10.54 22.45 6.11
CA CYS A 655 -10.88 21.78 7.36
C CYS A 655 -11.56 20.44 7.10
N THR A 656 -11.12 19.40 7.79
CA THR A 656 -11.73 18.06 7.73
C THR A 656 -12.01 17.57 9.14
N SER A 657 -13.20 17.05 9.41
CA SER A 657 -13.52 16.32 10.63
C SER A 657 -13.48 14.80 10.38
N LEU A 658 -12.77 14.08 11.25
CA LEU A 658 -12.68 12.63 11.19
C LEU A 658 -13.36 12.00 12.41
N ASP A 659 -14.54 11.43 12.21
CA ASP A 659 -15.32 10.77 13.26
C ASP A 659 -14.78 9.35 13.52
N LEU A 660 -13.88 9.25 14.49
CA LEU A 660 -13.19 8.00 14.82
C LEU A 660 -14.04 7.08 15.69
N GLY A 661 -14.09 5.81 15.27
CA GLY A 661 -14.56 4.68 16.06
C GLY A 661 -13.53 4.17 17.06
N ALA A 662 -13.81 3.01 17.64
CA ALA A 662 -12.93 2.40 18.64
C ALA A 662 -11.61 1.95 18.01
N MET A 663 -10.50 2.62 18.34
CA MET A 663 -9.16 2.22 17.86
C MET A 663 -8.66 0.96 18.58
N GLU A 664 -8.08 0.03 17.83
CA GLU A 664 -7.36 -1.15 18.35
C GLU A 664 -5.87 -1.04 18.00
N GLY A 665 -5.00 -1.47 18.92
CA GLY A 665 -3.55 -1.47 18.75
C GLY A 665 -2.85 -0.13 19.01
N ILE A 666 -3.59 0.98 18.99
CA ILE A 666 -3.09 2.32 19.33
C ILE A 666 -4.14 3.14 20.11
N GLY A 667 -3.67 4.04 20.98
CA GLY A 667 -4.51 5.05 21.63
C GLY A 667 -5.04 4.71 23.02
N TYR A 668 -5.99 5.52 23.48
CA TYR A 668 -6.54 5.44 24.84
C TYR A 668 -7.17 4.07 25.16
N LEU A 669 -7.80 3.42 24.18
CA LEU A 669 -8.44 2.11 24.37
C LEU A 669 -7.44 0.97 24.47
N ASP A 670 -6.30 1.06 23.79
CA ASP A 670 -5.22 0.07 23.92
C ASP A 670 -4.59 0.12 25.32
N GLU A 671 -4.45 1.33 25.86
CA GLU A 671 -4.02 1.57 27.25
C GLU A 671 -5.10 1.14 28.28
N ASN A 672 -6.33 0.83 27.86
CA ASN A 672 -7.47 0.43 28.71
C ASN A 672 -8.21 -0.80 28.17
N GLN A 673 -7.56 -1.97 28.25
CA GLN A 673 -8.04 -3.24 27.67
C GLN A 673 -9.46 -3.67 28.10
N ASP A 674 -9.88 -3.36 29.33
CA ASP A 674 -11.24 -3.67 29.80
C ASP A 674 -12.32 -2.83 29.08
N LEU A 675 -12.00 -1.58 28.75
CA LEU A 675 -12.87 -0.71 27.98
C LEU A 675 -12.93 -1.17 26.52
N LEU A 676 -11.80 -1.56 25.94
CA LEU A 676 -11.75 -2.14 24.58
C LEU A 676 -12.61 -3.41 24.47
N ARG A 677 -12.57 -4.30 25.48
CA ARG A 677 -13.44 -5.49 25.53
C ARG A 677 -14.92 -5.13 25.58
N LYS A 678 -15.30 -4.14 26.39
CA LYS A 678 -16.69 -3.64 26.45
C LYS A 678 -17.13 -3.01 25.14
N MET A 679 -16.24 -2.26 24.47
CA MET A 679 -16.51 -1.66 23.16
C MET A 679 -16.65 -2.69 22.04
N LYS A 680 -15.84 -3.76 22.04
CA LYS A 680 -16.04 -4.90 21.11
C LYS A 680 -17.42 -5.55 21.30
N GLY A 681 -17.98 -5.47 22.51
CA GLY A 681 -19.33 -5.95 22.85
C GLY A 681 -20.47 -5.05 22.37
N THR A 682 -20.22 -3.84 21.86
CA THR A 682 -21.29 -2.93 21.38
C THR A 682 -21.73 -3.20 19.93
N GLY A 683 -21.14 -4.22 19.29
CA GLY A 683 -21.52 -4.69 17.95
C GLY A 683 -20.81 -3.98 16.80
N TRP A 684 -19.80 -3.14 17.08
CA TRP A 684 -19.02 -2.44 16.06
C TRP A 684 -17.59 -2.99 15.98
N ARG A 685 -17.07 -3.09 14.75
CA ARG A 685 -15.69 -3.50 14.52
C ARG A 685 -14.75 -2.38 14.97
N PRO A 686 -13.68 -2.70 15.73
CA PRO A 686 -12.63 -1.73 15.99
C PRO A 686 -11.89 -1.35 14.71
N VAL A 687 -11.34 -0.14 14.71
CA VAL A 687 -10.54 0.44 13.64
C VAL A 687 -9.07 0.14 13.89
N GLY A 688 -8.38 -0.41 12.89
CA GLY A 688 -6.94 -0.64 12.95
C GLY A 688 -6.12 0.60 12.59
N GLU A 689 -4.84 0.60 12.99
CA GLU A 689 -3.90 1.68 12.66
C GLU A 689 -3.76 1.91 11.14
N SER A 690 -3.73 0.84 10.34
CA SER A 690 -3.62 0.95 8.88
C SER A 690 -4.82 1.67 8.26
N GLU A 691 -6.02 1.45 8.78
CA GLU A 691 -7.25 2.08 8.30
C GLU A 691 -7.28 3.57 8.67
N LEU A 692 -6.75 3.92 9.86
CA LEU A 692 -6.58 5.32 10.24
C LEU A 692 -5.61 6.03 9.28
N VAL A 693 -4.47 5.40 8.99
CA VAL A 693 -3.48 5.94 8.04
C VAL A 693 -4.07 6.12 6.63
N GLU A 694 -4.86 5.16 6.17
CA GLU A 694 -5.57 5.25 4.89
C GLU A 694 -6.61 6.39 4.89
N ALA A 695 -7.39 6.52 5.97
CA ALA A 695 -8.33 7.63 6.13
C ALA A 695 -7.63 8.99 6.17
N LEU A 696 -6.42 9.05 6.76
CA LEU A 696 -5.61 10.27 6.78
C LEU A 696 -5.10 10.67 5.40
N ASN A 697 -4.74 9.70 4.54
CA ASN A 697 -4.42 10.02 3.15
C ASN A 697 -5.58 10.78 2.50
N VAL A 698 -6.81 10.27 2.65
CA VAL A 698 -8.03 10.92 2.11
C VAL A 698 -8.27 12.28 2.77
N ALA A 699 -8.21 12.35 4.10
CA ALA A 699 -8.54 13.56 4.87
C ALA A 699 -7.60 14.75 4.61
N LEU A 700 -6.36 14.47 4.20
CA LEU A 700 -5.31 15.45 3.99
C LEU A 700 -5.08 15.81 2.51
N MET A 701 -5.79 15.16 1.57
CA MET A 701 -5.70 15.52 0.16
C MET A 701 -6.32 16.90 -0.10
N PRO A 702 -5.73 17.71 -1.00
CA PRO A 702 -6.34 18.96 -1.42
C PRO A 702 -7.72 18.71 -2.04
N ALA A 703 -8.67 19.59 -1.77
CA ALA A 703 -10.02 19.58 -2.35
C ALA A 703 -9.96 19.89 -3.87
N SER A 704 -9.38 19.01 -4.67
CA SER A 704 -9.18 19.15 -6.12
C SER A 704 -10.41 18.69 -6.92
N SER A 705 -11.47 18.29 -6.23
CA SER A 705 -12.73 17.84 -6.82
C SER A 705 -13.84 18.15 -5.81
N PRO A 706 -15.07 18.50 -6.25
CA PRO A 706 -16.20 18.53 -5.33
C PRO A 706 -16.28 17.15 -4.69
N GLN A 707 -15.88 17.03 -3.43
CA GLN A 707 -15.92 15.75 -2.74
C GLN A 707 -17.39 15.29 -2.78
N GLU A 708 -17.63 14.07 -3.26
CA GLU A 708 -18.96 13.44 -3.13
C GLU A 708 -19.36 13.27 -1.65
N TYR A 709 -18.40 13.43 -0.73
CA TYR A 709 -18.54 13.33 0.71
C TYR A 709 -18.15 14.67 1.36
N GLY A 710 -19.00 15.20 2.25
CA GLY A 710 -18.77 16.51 2.86
C GLY A 710 -17.55 16.59 3.79
N ASP A 711 -17.36 17.75 4.43
CA ASP A 711 -16.21 18.10 5.29
C ASP A 711 -16.05 17.25 6.59
N ALA A 712 -16.85 16.19 6.73
CA ALA A 712 -16.82 15.24 7.83
C ALA A 712 -17.12 13.82 7.33
N PHE A 713 -16.32 12.83 7.73
CA PHE A 713 -16.58 11.43 7.40
C PHE A 713 -16.28 10.46 8.54
N LEU A 714 -16.93 9.29 8.48
CA LEU A 714 -17.04 8.33 9.57
C LEU A 714 -16.07 7.16 9.36
N LEU A 715 -15.26 6.84 10.38
CA LEU A 715 -14.36 5.68 10.35
C LEU A 715 -14.73 4.66 11.42
N GLY A 716 -15.06 3.43 11.02
CA GLY A 716 -15.39 2.33 11.93
C GLY A 716 -16.88 2.01 12.09
N VAL A 717 -17.75 2.57 11.26
CA VAL A 717 -19.18 2.20 11.20
C VAL A 717 -19.33 0.90 10.40
N ALA A 718 -18.88 -0.21 10.98
CA ALA A 718 -18.95 -1.55 10.42
C ALA A 718 -19.54 -2.51 11.47
N PRO A 719 -20.81 -2.94 11.33
CA PRO A 719 -21.43 -3.80 12.31
C PRO A 719 -20.83 -5.20 12.23
N THR A 720 -20.57 -5.83 13.38
CA THR A 720 -20.02 -7.21 13.45
C THR A 720 -21.07 -8.27 13.11
N VAL A 721 -22.35 -7.91 13.22
CA VAL A 721 -23.51 -8.72 12.82
C VAL A 721 -24.42 -7.82 11.95
N PRO A 722 -24.91 -8.29 10.79
CA PRO A 722 -25.82 -7.49 9.95
C PRO A 722 -26.97 -6.89 10.77
N LEU A 723 -27.25 -5.60 10.61
CA LEU A 723 -28.28 -4.91 11.41
C LEU A 723 -29.70 -5.47 11.22
N GLY A 724 -29.97 -6.11 10.08
CA GLY A 724 -31.22 -6.80 9.81
C GLY A 724 -31.33 -8.21 10.40
N SER A 725 -30.30 -8.70 11.09
CA SER A 725 -30.32 -10.01 11.77
C SER A 725 -31.03 -9.92 13.12
N ALA A 726 -31.78 -10.97 13.48
CA ALA A 726 -32.39 -11.11 14.81
C ALA A 726 -31.35 -11.20 15.95
N GLU A 727 -30.09 -11.51 15.61
CA GLU A 727 -28.95 -11.57 16.54
C GLU A 727 -28.31 -10.18 16.77
N SER A 728 -28.72 -9.15 16.01
CA SER A 728 -28.23 -7.78 16.24
C SER A 728 -28.87 -7.20 17.50
N SER A 729 -28.10 -7.15 18.58
CA SER A 729 -28.50 -6.55 19.86
C SER A 729 -28.35 -5.03 19.90
N THR A 730 -27.94 -4.41 18.80
CA THR A 730 -27.60 -2.97 18.77
C THR A 730 -28.88 -2.12 18.81
N ARG A 731 -28.98 -1.15 19.74
CA ARG A 731 -30.08 -0.17 19.75
C ARG A 731 -30.12 0.66 18.45
N LEU A 732 -28.97 0.78 17.79
CA LEU A 732 -28.78 1.44 16.50
C LEU A 732 -29.42 0.69 15.32
N SER A 733 -29.81 -0.59 15.48
CA SER A 733 -30.63 -1.30 14.48
C SER A 733 -31.96 -0.60 14.22
N LYS A 734 -32.49 0.14 15.21
CA LYS A 734 -33.73 0.92 15.09
C LYS A 734 -33.51 2.36 14.63
N ASP A 735 -32.27 2.82 14.50
CA ASP A 735 -31.97 4.18 14.08
C ASP A 735 -32.23 4.33 12.57
N VAL A 736 -33.23 5.14 12.21
CA VAL A 736 -33.62 5.36 10.81
C VAL A 736 -32.48 5.95 9.97
N ARG A 737 -31.52 6.64 10.60
CA ARG A 737 -30.33 7.16 9.92
C ARG A 737 -29.47 6.03 9.35
N MET A 738 -29.53 4.83 9.95
CA MET A 738 -28.81 3.63 9.53
C MET A 738 -29.58 2.75 8.53
N ALA A 739 -30.69 3.22 7.96
CA ALA A 739 -31.53 2.41 7.07
C ALA A 739 -30.77 1.74 5.92
N ALA A 740 -29.74 2.40 5.35
CA ALA A 740 -28.92 1.83 4.29
C ALA A 740 -28.16 0.55 4.73
N TYR A 741 -27.78 0.46 6.00
CA TYR A 741 -27.02 -0.68 6.55
C TYR A 741 -27.86 -1.96 6.69
N HIS A 742 -29.19 -1.86 6.71
CA HIS A 742 -30.08 -3.03 6.70
C HIS A 742 -30.07 -3.78 5.37
N ASN A 743 -29.66 -3.13 4.29
CA ASN A 743 -29.60 -3.71 2.95
C ASN A 743 -28.23 -4.31 2.60
N ILE A 744 -27.21 -4.06 3.43
CA ILE A 744 -25.85 -4.59 3.24
C ILE A 744 -25.85 -6.07 3.64
N GLY A 745 -25.95 -6.96 2.66
CA GLY A 745 -25.92 -8.43 2.86
C GLY A 745 -27.01 -9.21 2.11
N ARG A 746 -28.03 -8.57 1.53
CA ARG A 746 -29.08 -9.26 0.74
C ARG A 746 -28.80 -9.37 -0.77
N GLY A 747 -27.72 -8.75 -1.27
CA GLY A 747 -27.49 -8.56 -2.71
C GLY A 747 -26.18 -9.11 -3.30
N GLN A 748 -25.40 -9.91 -2.57
CA GLN A 748 -24.16 -10.52 -3.10
C GLN A 748 -24.16 -12.04 -2.92
N SER A 749 -25.06 -12.71 -3.63
CA SER A 749 -24.92 -14.13 -4.00
C SER A 749 -24.31 -14.23 -5.42
N GLY A 750 -23.21 -13.51 -5.64
CA GLY A 750 -22.30 -13.77 -6.75
C GLY A 750 -21.26 -14.78 -6.28
N ALA A 751 -21.22 -15.95 -6.92
CA ALA A 751 -20.31 -17.04 -6.59
C ALA A 751 -18.85 -16.55 -6.46
N LEU A 752 -18.29 -16.66 -5.25
CA LEU A 752 -16.86 -16.50 -4.99
C LEU A 752 -16.14 -17.86 -5.13
N PRO A 753 -14.86 -17.91 -5.56
CA PRO A 753 -14.20 -19.16 -5.92
C PRO A 753 -13.68 -19.92 -4.69
N ALA A 754 -14.01 -21.22 -4.61
CA ALA A 754 -13.39 -22.41 -3.97
C ALA A 754 -12.59 -22.34 -2.64
N ASN A 755 -12.27 -21.18 -2.05
CA ASN A 755 -11.35 -21.04 -0.91
C ASN A 755 -12.05 -20.92 0.45
N ASP A 756 -13.38 -21.08 0.49
CA ASP A 756 -14.19 -20.89 1.70
C ASP A 756 -14.11 -22.09 2.67
N GLY A 757 -13.88 -23.30 2.16
CA GLY A 757 -13.87 -24.53 2.97
C GLY A 757 -12.76 -24.55 4.04
N LEU A 758 -11.51 -24.25 3.63
CA LEU A 758 -10.38 -24.22 4.56
C LEU A 758 -10.50 -23.07 5.58
N ARG A 759 -10.99 -21.90 5.15
CA ARG A 759 -11.15 -20.74 6.03
C ARG A 759 -12.26 -20.97 7.06
N ALA A 760 -13.37 -21.58 6.66
CA ALA A 760 -14.43 -22.00 7.57
C ALA A 760 -13.93 -23.07 8.56
N PHE A 761 -13.16 -24.06 8.07
CA PHE A 761 -12.57 -25.11 8.90
C PHE A 761 -11.58 -24.55 9.95
N LEU A 762 -10.67 -23.65 9.55
CA LEU A 762 -9.76 -23.00 10.49
C LEU A 762 -10.50 -22.11 11.49
N SER A 763 -11.61 -21.49 11.08
CA SER A 763 -12.48 -20.72 11.98
C SER A 763 -13.20 -21.61 13.00
N SER A 764 -13.61 -22.83 12.63
CA SER A 764 -14.17 -23.80 13.58
C SER A 764 -13.12 -24.35 14.54
N VAL A 765 -11.90 -24.64 14.06
CA VAL A 765 -10.77 -25.07 14.89
C VAL A 765 -10.41 -24.02 15.94
N LYS A 766 -10.48 -22.74 15.58
CA LYS A 766 -10.23 -21.63 16.53
C LYS A 766 -11.30 -21.53 17.62
N LYS A 767 -12.55 -21.93 17.34
CA LYS A 767 -13.65 -21.96 18.32
C LYS A 767 -13.60 -23.22 19.20
N ASP A 768 -13.19 -24.34 18.63
CA ASP A 768 -13.06 -25.63 19.31
C ASP A 768 -11.81 -26.39 18.83
N PRO A 769 -10.67 -26.26 19.55
CA PRO A 769 -9.44 -26.95 19.18
C PRO A 769 -9.52 -28.48 19.23
N SER A 770 -10.55 -29.05 19.89
CA SER A 770 -10.72 -30.50 20.01
C SER A 770 -11.01 -31.18 18.66
N ILE A 771 -11.48 -30.41 17.67
CA ILE A 771 -11.70 -30.85 16.28
C ILE A 771 -10.42 -31.44 15.67
N LEU A 772 -9.25 -30.90 16.04
CA LEU A 772 -7.94 -31.36 15.57
C LEU A 772 -7.54 -32.77 16.08
N ASN A 773 -8.33 -33.38 16.98
CA ASN A 773 -8.11 -34.75 17.43
C ASN A 773 -8.76 -35.80 16.53
N SER A 774 -9.60 -35.37 15.58
CA SER A 774 -10.26 -36.27 14.64
C SER A 774 -9.34 -36.65 13.47
N HIS A 775 -9.53 -37.86 12.95
CA HIS A 775 -8.86 -38.31 11.71
C HIS A 775 -9.35 -37.49 10.48
N GLU A 776 -10.60 -37.01 10.54
CA GLU A 776 -11.22 -36.17 9.52
C GLU A 776 -10.54 -34.80 9.38
N ALA A 777 -10.08 -34.21 10.49
CA ALA A 777 -9.29 -32.97 10.47
C ALA A 777 -7.95 -33.14 9.75
N VAL A 778 -7.25 -34.26 9.98
CA VAL A 778 -5.98 -34.57 9.31
C VAL A 778 -6.20 -34.74 7.81
N ASN A 779 -7.26 -35.46 7.42
CA ASN A 779 -7.60 -35.68 6.01
C ASN A 779 -7.95 -34.36 5.30
N THR A 780 -8.74 -33.50 5.96
CA THR A 780 -9.09 -32.18 5.41
C THR A 780 -7.85 -31.33 5.18
N LEU A 781 -6.94 -31.27 6.16
CA LEU A 781 -5.69 -30.51 6.02
C LEU A 781 -4.78 -31.10 4.93
N ALA A 782 -4.66 -32.43 4.86
CA ALA A 782 -3.88 -33.13 3.84
C ALA A 782 -4.39 -32.85 2.42
N LEU A 783 -5.71 -32.88 2.21
CA LEU A 783 -6.33 -32.58 0.92
C LEU A 783 -6.13 -31.12 0.50
N GLU A 784 -6.26 -30.17 1.42
CA GLU A 784 -6.02 -28.75 1.12
C GLU A 784 -4.55 -28.46 0.81
N ILE A 785 -3.62 -29.11 1.51
CA ILE A 785 -2.19 -29.08 1.17
C ILE A 785 -1.94 -29.69 -0.21
N GLY A 786 -2.60 -30.81 -0.54
CA GLY A 786 -2.53 -31.46 -1.84
C GLY A 786 -3.06 -30.58 -2.98
N LYS A 787 -4.20 -29.92 -2.79
CA LYS A 787 -4.76 -28.95 -3.74
C LYS A 787 -3.80 -27.79 -3.96
N LYS A 788 -3.20 -27.28 -2.87
CA LYS A 788 -2.21 -26.23 -2.98
C LYS A 788 -0.98 -26.70 -3.76
N LEU A 789 -0.46 -27.88 -3.48
CA LEU A 789 0.69 -28.46 -4.18
C LEU A 789 0.39 -28.65 -5.68
N ALA A 790 -0.76 -29.21 -6.03
CA ALA A 790 -1.20 -29.35 -7.42
C ALA A 790 -1.31 -27.98 -8.13
N SER A 791 -1.85 -26.96 -7.45
CA SER A 791 -1.93 -25.60 -7.99
C SER A 791 -0.56 -24.98 -8.30
N LEU A 792 0.47 -25.27 -7.49
CA LEU A 792 1.83 -24.76 -7.71
C LEU A 792 2.50 -25.41 -8.94
N LEU A 793 2.03 -26.60 -9.32
CA LEU A 793 2.61 -27.45 -10.36
C LEU A 793 1.82 -27.46 -11.68
N LEU A 794 0.69 -26.73 -11.75
CA LEU A 794 -0.17 -26.63 -12.94
C LEU A 794 -0.78 -27.98 -13.37
N THR A 795 -0.89 -28.94 -12.45
CA THR A 795 -1.75 -30.10 -12.65
C THR A 795 -3.20 -29.68 -12.37
N GLY A 796 -4.15 -30.07 -13.22
CA GLY A 796 -5.58 -29.71 -13.11
C GLY A 796 -6.26 -30.29 -11.86
N ASP A 797 -7.58 -30.52 -11.90
CA ASP A 797 -8.26 -31.28 -10.83
C ASP A 797 -7.69 -32.72 -10.78
N VAL A 798 -6.68 -32.91 -9.95
CA VAL A 798 -6.10 -34.22 -9.62
C VAL A 798 -7.00 -34.85 -8.57
N ASP A 799 -7.36 -36.12 -8.75
CA ASP A 799 -8.02 -36.90 -7.70
C ASP A 799 -6.98 -37.15 -6.59
N LEU A 800 -7.09 -36.41 -5.49
CA LEU A 800 -6.07 -36.37 -4.44
C LEU A 800 -6.31 -37.51 -3.43
N ASP A 801 -5.36 -38.43 -3.36
CA ASP A 801 -5.26 -39.41 -2.29
C ASP A 801 -4.23 -38.93 -1.24
N ILE A 802 -4.64 -38.89 0.02
CA ILE A 802 -3.78 -38.45 1.13
C ILE A 802 -2.58 -39.39 1.36
N GLY A 803 -2.65 -40.63 0.88
CA GLY A 803 -1.54 -41.59 0.92
C GLY A 803 -0.46 -41.33 -0.13
N MET A 804 -0.67 -40.39 -1.07
CA MET A 804 0.28 -40.11 -2.14
C MET A 804 1.63 -39.60 -1.59
N ASN A 805 2.70 -40.06 -2.23
CA ASN A 805 4.03 -39.55 -1.97
C ASN A 805 4.18 -38.14 -2.57
N THR A 806 4.53 -37.19 -1.71
CA THR A 806 4.68 -35.77 -2.06
C THR A 806 5.79 -35.51 -3.08
N ALA A 807 6.84 -36.33 -3.11
CA ALA A 807 7.91 -36.23 -4.11
C ALA A 807 7.40 -36.63 -5.51
N ASP A 808 6.56 -37.67 -5.60
CA ASP A 808 5.92 -38.10 -6.86
C ASP A 808 4.89 -37.08 -7.35
N MET A 809 4.30 -36.32 -6.42
CA MET A 809 3.47 -35.17 -6.74
C MET A 809 4.28 -33.94 -7.19
N GLY A 810 5.62 -33.96 -7.15
CA GLY A 810 6.47 -32.85 -7.61
C GLY A 810 6.93 -31.89 -6.52
N LEU A 811 6.83 -32.26 -5.23
CA LEU A 811 7.42 -31.49 -4.13
C LEU A 811 8.95 -31.59 -4.17
N ASP A 812 9.62 -30.57 -4.74
CA ASP A 812 11.07 -30.39 -4.71
C ASP A 812 11.51 -29.23 -3.80
N SER A 813 12.81 -28.97 -3.72
CA SER A 813 13.36 -27.90 -2.87
C SER A 813 12.84 -26.49 -3.22
N LEU A 814 12.41 -26.24 -4.45
CA LEU A 814 11.88 -24.94 -4.87
C LEU A 814 10.38 -24.84 -4.55
N VAL A 815 9.61 -25.89 -4.86
CA VAL A 815 8.17 -25.97 -4.56
C VAL A 815 7.93 -25.97 -3.04
N ALA A 816 8.81 -26.61 -2.27
CA ALA A 816 8.77 -26.58 -0.81
C ALA A 816 8.94 -25.16 -0.23
N ILE A 817 9.70 -24.28 -0.90
CA ILE A 817 9.83 -22.87 -0.47
C ILE A 817 8.52 -22.11 -0.69
N GLU A 818 7.86 -22.30 -1.84
CA GLU A 818 6.57 -21.68 -2.14
C GLU A 818 5.46 -22.21 -1.21
N LEU A 819 5.42 -23.53 -0.99
CA LEU A 819 4.46 -24.17 -0.09
C LEU A 819 4.66 -23.70 1.36
N ARG A 820 5.90 -23.53 1.81
CA ARG A 820 6.23 -22.98 3.14
C ARG A 820 5.72 -21.53 3.31
N GLY A 821 5.86 -20.69 2.29
CA GLY A 821 5.34 -19.32 2.32
C GLY A 821 3.82 -19.29 2.50
N TRP A 822 3.10 -20.12 1.75
CA TRP A 822 1.65 -20.30 1.91
C TRP A 822 1.29 -20.90 3.27
N TRP A 823 2.05 -21.89 3.75
CA TRP A 823 1.84 -22.57 5.03
C TRP A 823 1.86 -21.60 6.21
N LYS A 824 2.90 -20.76 6.30
CA LYS A 824 3.02 -19.78 7.39
C LYS A 824 1.84 -18.81 7.41
N LEU A 825 1.42 -18.34 6.23
CA LEU A 825 0.30 -17.40 6.09
C LEU A 825 -1.05 -18.04 6.42
N THR A 826 -1.23 -19.32 6.07
CA THR A 826 -2.52 -20.02 6.21
C THR A 826 -2.72 -20.58 7.60
N PHE A 827 -1.67 -21.19 8.17
CA PHE A 827 -1.74 -21.90 9.45
C PHE A 827 -1.11 -21.15 10.63
N GLY A 828 -0.33 -20.09 10.38
CA GLY A 828 0.20 -19.21 11.42
C GLY A 828 1.48 -19.70 12.12
N PHE A 829 2.11 -20.79 11.65
CA PHE A 829 3.39 -21.28 12.19
C PHE A 829 4.35 -21.74 11.08
N GLU A 830 5.64 -21.90 11.43
CA GLU A 830 6.68 -22.29 10.47
C GLU A 830 6.95 -23.80 10.43
N ILE A 831 7.34 -24.26 9.24
CA ILE A 831 7.90 -25.60 8.96
C ILE A 831 9.13 -25.42 8.08
N SER A 832 10.19 -26.22 8.29
CA SER A 832 11.40 -26.11 7.46
C SER A 832 11.24 -26.85 6.12
N THR A 833 12.00 -26.45 5.09
CA THR A 833 11.97 -27.13 3.78
C THR A 833 12.45 -28.57 3.89
N LEU A 834 13.50 -28.82 4.69
CA LEU A 834 14.01 -30.17 4.95
C LEU A 834 12.96 -31.03 5.65
N GLU A 835 12.26 -30.46 6.63
CA GLU A 835 11.17 -31.14 7.34
C GLU A 835 10.02 -31.49 6.38
N MET A 836 9.56 -30.55 5.55
CA MET A 836 8.52 -30.81 4.53
C MET A 836 8.90 -31.93 3.57
N LEU A 837 10.13 -31.90 3.03
CA LEU A 837 10.63 -32.91 2.11
C LEU A 837 10.79 -34.29 2.78
N SER A 838 11.04 -34.32 4.09
CA SER A 838 11.21 -35.56 4.85
C SER A 838 9.91 -36.26 5.27
N MET A 839 8.75 -35.58 5.20
CA MET A 839 7.46 -36.13 5.66
C MET A 839 6.91 -37.23 4.75
N GLY A 840 7.31 -37.25 3.47
CA GLY A 840 6.99 -38.32 2.54
C GLY A 840 5.57 -38.26 1.96
N THR A 841 4.51 -38.12 2.76
CA THR A 841 3.10 -38.18 2.29
C THR A 841 2.27 -36.94 2.64
N LEU A 842 1.15 -36.75 1.92
CA LEU A 842 0.19 -35.68 2.23
C LEU A 842 -0.44 -35.86 3.62
N GLU A 843 -0.75 -37.09 4.01
CA GLU A 843 -1.26 -37.40 5.35
C GLU A 843 -0.27 -36.98 6.45
N ALA A 844 1.03 -37.24 6.27
CA ALA A 844 2.06 -36.85 7.23
C ALA A 844 2.15 -35.31 7.36
N LEU A 845 2.04 -34.58 6.25
CA LEU A 845 1.94 -33.12 6.25
C LEU A 845 0.66 -32.62 6.93
N GLY A 846 -0.49 -33.27 6.69
CA GLY A 846 -1.76 -32.96 7.35
C GLY A 846 -1.67 -33.15 8.88
N LYS A 847 -1.04 -34.25 9.33
CA LYS A 847 -0.82 -34.54 10.75
C LYS A 847 0.10 -33.51 11.39
N ARG A 848 1.22 -33.19 10.74
CA ARG A 848 2.15 -32.14 11.19
C ARG A 848 1.45 -30.78 11.30
N THR A 849 0.49 -30.53 10.40
CA THR A 849 -0.34 -29.32 10.43
C THR A 849 -1.26 -29.28 11.64
N ALA A 850 -1.98 -30.39 11.89
CA ALA A 850 -2.85 -30.51 13.05
C ALA A 850 -2.07 -30.34 14.37
N ASP A 851 -0.88 -30.93 14.49
CA ASP A 851 -0.03 -30.80 15.68
C ASP A 851 0.49 -29.37 15.88
N GLY A 852 0.86 -28.68 14.79
CA GLY A 852 1.26 -27.28 14.84
C GLY A 852 0.11 -26.34 15.26
N LEU A 853 -1.10 -26.58 14.76
CA LEU A 853 -2.29 -25.82 15.15
C LEU A 853 -2.68 -26.08 16.61
N LYS A 854 -2.52 -27.31 17.12
CA LYS A 854 -2.70 -27.60 18.56
C LYS A 854 -1.72 -26.80 19.41
N GLY A 855 -0.45 -26.72 19.01
CA GLY A 855 0.55 -25.91 19.70
C GLY A 855 0.25 -24.40 19.71
N LEU A 856 -0.44 -23.91 18.68
CA LEU A 856 -0.87 -22.50 18.59
C LEU A 856 -2.10 -22.16 19.45
N TYR A 857 -3.06 -23.08 19.57
CA TYR A 857 -4.36 -22.81 20.20
C TYR A 857 -4.55 -23.42 21.60
N ASN A 858 -3.59 -24.22 22.09
CA ASN A 858 -3.59 -24.75 23.47
C ASN A 858 -2.75 -23.91 24.46
N ASN A 859 -2.38 -22.67 24.10
CA ASN A 859 -1.72 -21.70 25.00
C ASN A 859 -2.68 -20.61 25.47
#